data_AF-A0A100WMI0-F1
#
_entry.id   AF-A0A100WMI0-F1
#
_cell.length_a   1.000
_cell.length_b   1.000
_cell.length_c   1.000
_cell.angle_alpha   90.00
_cell.angle_beta   90.00
_cell.angle_gamma   90.00
#
_symmetry.space_group_name_H-M   'P 1'
#
loop_
_entity.id
_entity.type
_entity.pdbx_description
1 polymer ?
#
loop_
_entity_poly.entity_id
_entity_poly.type
_entity_poly.pdbx_seq_one_letter_code
_entity_poly.pdbx_strand_id
1 'polypeptide(L)'
;MTTISHLPARYDSAGLDSLLDDLAGVAARGEVPGPDLLTRVTDALPELATMAADPNDGEPYSRTILRVDEVEIMLARWRPGQRCAPHDHGGAGGFVIVLQGGFEERRFDWDGPRLTVTTSTEHHTGEVTSITSDVIHDMAGLDGGLTLHFYSPPATSMRVFDLDRSEILELVGNYGAWIPREPHPRVPFAQISPEMLAAPVIWVAHTTHYRGGSAEFAVAAATMARELAAAHPDAEVIVSGLHGKVDFIEQLTRLTEAGREIDQLHLISHSGMYGPMFGSTDWPEQFSPHEWRSMTIPFTASGRAYFHACRTARWFAPFFANVFGVSAFGNRNYTTVSTRKDRFSWAGRRPASRTDLYLIDTPGRKSHGLLGAARKYLGAAANPPLLSTPDPAGAVGSYDPVAELYDRAYADIRVRGTEWRWVSERAADARAELGRRLRVLEIGCGTGALLRALDDEGVLDFGIGVDISSGMLNQARKRGRHRSRLRFTAVDGPQLDLPDDHVDVVICFLSFRYLDWDPVMAEIRRVLAPGGQLWVVDMVEHPIRVRELPVLVRSALEHVRTRRARPQFAADLTALTSHPAWREMLRHNPIRAEHEYRWYFASRFPGAQLRLLTATPSQRVMAFDSGPLDKGLTAPLTYP
;
A
#
# COMPACT_ATOMS: atom_id res chain seq x y z
N MET A 1 39.18 -10.15 15.08
CA MET A 1 39.68 -11.08 16.11
C MET A 1 40.82 -10.39 16.83
N THR A 2 40.49 -9.73 17.93
CA THR A 2 41.44 -9.03 18.78
C THR A 2 41.16 -9.49 20.21
N THR A 3 42.23 -9.77 20.91
CA THR A 3 42.37 -10.63 22.09
C THR A 3 41.63 -10.06 23.30
N ILE A 4 40.74 -10.86 23.90
CA ILE A 4 40.11 -10.59 25.20
C ILE A 4 41.22 -10.68 26.26
N SER A 5 41.63 -9.54 26.80
CA SER A 5 42.64 -9.42 27.85
C SER A 5 41.96 -9.49 29.23
N HIS A 6 42.26 -10.56 29.95
CA HIS A 6 42.33 -10.71 31.42
C HIS A 6 41.34 -9.91 32.29
N LEU A 7 40.29 -10.60 32.76
CA LEU A 7 39.57 -10.24 34.00
C LEU A 7 40.54 -10.28 35.20
N PRO A 8 40.60 -9.23 36.05
CA PRO A 8 41.37 -9.27 37.29
C PRO A 8 40.80 -10.30 38.27
N ALA A 9 41.66 -10.82 39.15
CA ALA A 9 41.33 -11.79 40.17
C ALA A 9 40.19 -11.33 41.10
N ARG A 10 39.27 -12.25 41.44
CA ARG A 10 38.22 -12.04 42.45
C ARG A 10 38.86 -11.73 43.81
N TYR A 11 38.57 -10.56 44.38
CA TYR A 11 38.87 -10.20 45.77
C TYR A 11 37.55 -10.00 46.53
N ASP A 12 37.60 -10.14 47.86
CA ASP A 12 36.51 -10.29 48.85
C ASP A 12 35.13 -9.69 48.45
N SER A 13 34.39 -10.40 47.59
CA SER A 13 33.43 -9.77 46.66
C SER A 13 31.99 -9.67 47.18
N ALA A 14 31.65 -10.25 48.33
CA ALA A 14 30.24 -10.39 48.73
C ALA A 14 29.56 -9.04 49.02
N GLY A 15 30.30 -8.05 49.54
CA GLY A 15 29.75 -6.73 49.88
C GLY A 15 29.56 -5.82 48.66
N LEU A 16 30.56 -5.76 47.77
CA LEU A 16 30.51 -4.94 46.56
C LEU A 16 29.54 -5.53 45.52
N ASP A 17 29.57 -6.85 45.30
CA ASP A 17 28.64 -7.51 44.36
C ASP A 17 27.19 -7.25 44.79
N SER A 18 26.88 -7.39 46.09
CA SER A 18 25.56 -7.08 46.63
C SER A 18 25.17 -5.62 46.48
N LEU A 19 26.11 -4.67 46.64
CA LEU A 19 25.83 -3.26 46.40
C LEU A 19 25.52 -2.98 44.93
N LEU A 20 26.28 -3.56 44.01
CA LEU A 20 26.04 -3.41 42.57
C LEU A 20 24.71 -4.04 42.14
N ASP A 21 24.32 -5.17 42.74
CA ASP A 21 23.00 -5.79 42.53
C ASP A 21 21.84 -4.89 42.98
N ASP A 22 21.94 -4.31 44.17
CA ASP A 22 20.91 -3.41 44.69
C ASP A 22 20.75 -2.17 43.78
N LEU A 23 21.87 -1.58 43.33
CA LEU A 23 21.88 -0.44 42.42
C LEU A 23 21.38 -0.79 41.02
N ALA A 24 21.73 -1.96 40.48
CA ALA A 24 21.19 -2.45 39.22
C ALA A 24 19.67 -2.62 39.30
N GLY A 25 19.15 -3.14 40.42
CA GLY A 25 17.71 -3.24 40.64
C GLY A 25 17.00 -1.88 40.63
N VAL A 26 17.64 -0.83 41.17
CA VAL A 26 17.13 0.55 41.10
C VAL A 26 17.10 1.06 39.65
N ALA A 27 18.18 0.85 38.89
CA ALA A 27 18.26 1.26 37.49
C ALA A 27 17.23 0.53 36.61
N ALA A 28 17.03 -0.77 36.83
CA ALA A 28 16.05 -1.58 36.11
C ALA A 28 14.59 -1.10 36.32
N ARG A 29 14.30 -0.46 37.46
CA ARG A 29 12.99 0.17 37.75
C ARG A 29 12.88 1.61 37.23
N GLY A 30 13.95 2.19 36.69
CA GLY A 30 14.00 3.59 36.26
C GLY A 30 14.00 4.59 37.42
N GLU A 31 14.48 4.17 38.60
CA GLU A 31 14.57 4.99 39.81
C GLU A 31 16.00 5.52 40.02
N VAL A 32 16.19 6.41 41.01
CA VAL A 32 17.50 6.83 41.52
C VAL A 32 17.75 6.28 42.92
N PRO A 33 19.01 5.96 43.30
CA PRO A 33 19.31 5.37 44.59
C PRO A 33 19.05 6.33 45.75
N GLY A 34 18.50 5.78 46.84
CA GLY A 34 18.28 6.52 48.08
C GLY A 34 19.54 6.70 48.94
N PRO A 35 19.47 7.49 50.02
CA PRO A 35 20.63 7.86 50.85
C PRO A 35 21.42 6.68 51.44
N ASP A 36 20.73 5.58 51.80
CA ASP A 36 21.36 4.39 52.38
C ASP A 36 22.29 3.69 51.38
N LEU A 37 21.87 3.61 50.11
CA LEU A 37 22.69 3.05 49.04
C LEU A 37 23.86 3.98 48.70
N LEU A 38 23.64 5.31 48.69
CA LEU A 38 24.71 6.28 48.46
C LEU A 38 25.79 6.26 49.55
N THR A 39 25.40 6.01 50.80
CA THR A 39 26.34 5.81 51.90
C THR A 39 27.21 4.57 51.65
N ARG A 40 26.60 3.44 51.27
CA ARG A 40 27.34 2.21 50.91
C ARG A 40 28.28 2.41 49.72
N VAL A 41 27.87 3.21 48.72
CA VAL A 41 28.73 3.60 47.59
C VAL A 41 29.95 4.40 48.06
N THR A 42 29.75 5.31 49.01
CA THR A 42 30.85 6.10 49.60
C THR A 42 31.85 5.19 50.33
N ASP A 43 31.35 4.21 51.08
CA ASP A 43 32.21 3.23 51.77
C ASP A 43 32.99 2.34 50.78
N ALA A 44 32.39 2.02 49.62
CA ALA A 44 33.01 1.22 48.57
C ALA A 44 33.97 2.01 47.65
N LEU A 45 34.08 3.33 47.80
CA LEU A 45 34.90 4.19 46.94
C LEU A 45 36.36 3.73 46.80
N PRO A 46 37.10 3.36 47.86
CA PRO A 46 38.50 2.94 47.72
C PRO A 46 38.65 1.71 46.82
N GLU A 47 37.70 0.77 46.89
CA GLU A 47 37.71 -0.44 46.06
C GLU A 47 37.39 -0.08 44.60
N LEU A 48 36.26 0.61 44.36
CA LEU A 48 35.85 1.08 43.03
C LEU A 48 36.95 1.91 42.34
N ALA A 49 37.64 2.77 43.09
CA ALA A 49 38.72 3.60 42.58
C ALA A 49 39.94 2.78 42.12
N THR A 50 40.19 1.59 42.65
CA THR A 50 41.29 0.72 42.17
C THR A 50 40.92 -0.05 40.91
N MET A 51 39.63 -0.25 40.65
CA MET A 51 39.13 -0.95 39.46
C MET A 51 39.15 -0.06 38.21
N ALA A 52 38.94 1.26 38.36
CA ALA A 52 38.83 2.16 37.22
C ALA A 52 40.19 2.40 36.53
N ALA A 53 40.26 2.09 35.25
CA ALA A 53 41.44 2.32 34.39
C ALA A 53 41.68 3.82 34.15
N ASP A 54 42.89 4.16 33.71
CA ASP A 54 43.20 5.51 33.22
C ASP A 54 42.72 5.70 31.77
N PRO A 55 42.30 6.93 31.39
CA PRO A 55 41.85 7.24 30.03
C PRO A 55 42.99 7.11 29.00
N ASN A 56 42.70 6.64 27.79
CA ASN A 56 43.69 6.65 26.71
C ASN A 56 43.94 8.08 26.20
N ASP A 57 44.97 8.25 25.36
CA ASP A 57 45.35 9.55 24.83
C ASP A 57 44.27 10.15 23.91
N GLY A 58 43.75 11.31 24.30
CA GLY A 58 42.70 12.03 23.58
C GLY A 58 41.27 11.62 23.96
N GLU A 59 41.10 10.69 24.89
CA GLU A 59 39.80 10.36 25.48
C GLU A 59 39.56 11.23 26.72
N PRO A 60 38.36 11.82 26.89
CA PRO A 60 38.04 12.66 28.05
C PRO A 60 37.95 11.85 29.34
N TYR A 61 37.58 10.57 29.24
CA TYR A 61 37.48 9.64 30.35
C TYR A 61 37.71 8.19 29.88
N SER A 62 38.05 7.28 30.81
CA SER A 62 38.16 5.84 30.55
C SER A 62 36.82 5.14 30.76
N ARG A 63 36.56 4.04 30.06
CA ARG A 63 35.41 3.16 30.36
C ARG A 63 35.90 1.85 30.96
N THR A 64 35.55 1.61 32.22
CA THR A 64 35.77 0.31 32.88
C THR A 64 34.42 -0.36 33.11
N ILE A 65 34.08 -1.31 32.25
CA ILE A 65 32.85 -2.09 32.38
C ILE A 65 33.01 -3.07 33.54
N LEU A 66 32.15 -2.94 34.54
CA LEU A 66 32.11 -3.83 35.70
C LEU A 66 31.22 -5.05 35.41
N ARG A 67 30.06 -4.80 34.79
CA ARG A 67 29.06 -5.83 34.51
C ARG A 67 28.16 -5.43 33.34
N VAL A 68 27.71 -6.42 32.57
CA VAL A 68 26.67 -6.26 31.53
C VAL A 68 25.71 -7.45 31.63
N ASP A 69 24.52 -7.23 32.18
CA ASP A 69 23.44 -8.22 32.27
C ASP A 69 22.09 -7.63 31.82
N GLU A 70 21.13 -7.42 32.73
CA GLU A 70 19.95 -6.59 32.50
C GLU A 70 20.28 -5.09 32.59
N VAL A 71 21.43 -4.75 33.20
CA VAL A 71 21.95 -3.38 33.34
C VAL A 71 23.43 -3.37 32.97
N GLU A 72 23.87 -2.35 32.24
CA GLU A 72 25.30 -2.06 32.07
C GLU A 72 25.78 -1.22 33.26
N ILE A 73 26.79 -1.71 33.98
CA ILE A 73 27.45 -1.01 35.08
C ILE A 73 28.88 -0.68 34.66
N MET A 74 29.23 0.60 34.71
CA MET A 74 30.58 1.03 34.34
C MET A 74 31.11 2.15 35.23
N LEU A 75 32.44 2.16 35.39
CA LEU A 75 33.18 3.27 35.97
C LEU A 75 33.76 4.15 34.86
N ALA A 76 33.74 5.46 35.08
CA ALA A 76 34.41 6.44 34.24
C ALA A 76 35.41 7.28 35.02
N ARG A 77 36.70 7.17 34.70
CA ARG A 77 37.75 8.04 35.26
C ARG A 77 38.03 9.18 34.31
N TRP A 78 37.84 10.41 34.79
CA TRP A 78 37.87 11.61 33.97
C TRP A 78 39.21 12.34 34.03
N ARG A 79 39.65 12.86 32.88
CA ARG A 79 40.77 13.78 32.80
C ARG A 79 40.36 15.17 33.30
N PRO A 80 41.23 15.88 34.05
CA PRO A 80 40.94 17.25 34.48
C PRO A 80 40.65 18.19 33.32
N GLY A 81 39.54 18.93 33.43
CA GLY A 81 39.08 19.94 32.47
C GLY A 81 38.59 19.40 31.13
N GLN A 82 38.49 18.08 30.94
CA GLN A 82 38.04 17.50 29.68
C GLN A 82 36.53 17.23 29.69
N ARG A 83 35.91 17.39 28.52
CA ARG A 83 34.48 17.23 28.28
C ARG A 83 34.24 16.12 27.27
N CYS A 84 33.23 15.28 27.51
CA CYS A 84 32.75 14.33 26.51
C CYS A 84 31.92 15.04 25.43
N ALA A 85 31.79 14.44 24.24
CA ALA A 85 30.92 15.00 23.22
C ALA A 85 29.45 14.84 23.64
N PRO A 86 28.53 15.74 23.23
CA PRO A 86 27.11 15.54 23.49
C PRO A 86 26.65 14.21 22.89
N HIS A 87 25.85 13.48 23.65
CA HIS A 87 25.42 12.13 23.28
C HIS A 87 24.07 11.78 23.89
N ASP A 88 23.40 10.81 23.27
CA ASP A 88 22.26 10.12 23.86
C ASP A 88 22.68 8.77 24.45
N HIS A 89 21.70 7.94 24.81
CA HIS A 89 21.94 6.66 25.48
C HIS A 89 21.34 5.47 24.73
N GLY A 90 21.10 5.58 23.41
CA GLY A 90 20.62 4.47 22.60
C GLY A 90 19.27 3.87 23.05
N GLY A 91 18.43 4.69 23.68
CA GLY A 91 17.16 4.24 24.27
C GLY A 91 17.25 3.74 25.72
N ALA A 92 18.45 3.64 26.30
CA ALA A 92 18.63 3.29 27.71
C ALA A 92 18.29 4.46 28.64
N GLY A 93 17.72 4.15 29.80
CA GLY A 93 17.64 5.05 30.95
C GLY A 93 18.61 4.63 32.05
N GLY A 94 18.63 5.36 33.17
CA GLY A 94 19.40 5.00 34.35
C GLY A 94 19.89 6.21 35.13
N PHE A 95 21.09 6.13 35.69
CA PHE A 95 21.67 7.22 36.48
C PHE A 95 23.19 7.16 36.55
N VAL A 96 23.78 8.30 36.92
CA VAL A 96 25.22 8.46 37.15
C VAL A 96 25.44 8.97 38.56
N ILE A 97 26.29 8.29 39.33
CA ILE A 97 26.71 8.69 40.68
C ILE A 97 28.11 9.31 40.58
N VAL A 98 28.29 10.49 41.18
CA VAL A 98 29.61 11.12 41.31
C VAL A 98 30.35 10.50 42.49
N LEU A 99 31.35 9.68 42.21
CA LEU A 99 32.14 8.99 43.24
C LEU A 99 33.25 9.89 43.81
N GLN A 100 33.85 10.73 42.98
CA GLN A 100 34.92 11.64 43.40
C GLN A 100 35.03 12.82 42.43
N GLY A 101 35.14 14.05 42.95
CA GLY A 101 35.38 15.26 42.16
C GLY A 101 34.12 16.11 41.96
N GLY A 102 34.24 17.09 41.06
CA GLY A 102 33.15 17.97 40.62
C GLY A 102 32.98 17.88 39.11
N PHE A 103 31.72 17.88 38.67
CA PHE A 103 31.35 17.65 37.27
C PHE A 103 30.37 18.71 36.79
N GLU A 104 30.50 19.16 35.55
CA GLU A 104 29.50 20.01 34.90
C GLU A 104 28.76 19.21 33.82
N GLU A 105 27.46 18.97 34.03
CA GLU A 105 26.53 18.40 33.06
C GLU A 105 25.83 19.52 32.28
N ARG A 106 25.88 19.45 30.94
CA ARG A 106 25.04 20.30 30.09
C ARG A 106 24.04 19.42 29.36
N ARG A 107 22.76 19.77 29.45
CA ARG A 107 21.70 19.13 28.67
C ARG A 107 21.35 19.96 27.46
N PHE A 108 20.93 19.26 26.43
CA PHE A 108 20.68 19.83 25.12
C PHE A 108 19.26 19.54 24.65
N ASP A 109 18.73 20.47 23.85
CA ASP A 109 17.51 20.28 23.09
C ASP A 109 17.63 20.92 21.71
N TRP A 110 16.74 20.54 20.81
CA TRP A 110 16.70 21.02 19.44
C TRP A 110 16.08 22.42 19.36
N ASP A 111 16.76 23.33 18.66
CA ASP A 111 16.26 24.61 18.15
C ASP A 111 16.41 24.60 16.62
N GLY A 112 15.36 24.16 15.94
CA GLY A 112 15.40 23.83 14.51
C GLY A 112 16.47 22.76 14.20
N PRO A 113 17.40 22.97 13.25
CA PRO A 113 18.47 22.03 12.94
C PRO A 113 19.70 22.17 13.86
N ARG A 114 19.60 22.92 14.95
CA ARG A 114 20.71 23.15 15.89
C ARG A 114 20.41 22.48 17.23
N LEU A 115 21.47 21.98 17.84
CA LEU A 115 21.42 21.48 19.19
C LEU A 115 21.92 22.58 20.14
N THR A 116 21.10 22.97 21.12
CA THR A 116 21.37 24.10 22.02
C THR A 116 21.35 23.66 23.47
N VAL A 117 22.21 24.26 24.29
CA VAL A 117 22.26 23.96 25.73
C VAL A 117 21.01 24.56 26.39
N THR A 118 20.21 23.72 27.04
CA THR A 118 19.01 24.14 27.77
C THR A 118 19.28 24.32 29.25
N THR A 119 20.11 23.45 29.83
CA THR A 119 20.50 23.53 31.25
C THR A 119 21.98 23.20 31.41
N SER A 120 22.66 23.89 32.32
CA SER A 120 23.97 23.48 32.86
C SER A 120 23.85 23.31 34.37
N THR A 121 24.38 22.22 34.91
CA THR A 121 24.29 21.86 36.32
C THR A 121 25.61 21.28 36.78
N GLU A 122 26.11 21.78 37.91
CA GLU A 122 27.28 21.21 38.58
C GLU A 122 26.84 20.13 39.56
N HIS A 123 27.55 19.01 39.54
CA HIS A 123 27.35 17.87 40.42
C HIS A 123 28.64 17.60 41.22
N HIS A 124 28.48 17.30 42.50
CA HIS A 124 29.58 17.04 43.42
C HIS A 124 29.54 15.61 43.96
N THR A 125 30.63 15.22 44.62
CA THR A 125 30.78 13.89 45.21
C THR A 125 29.59 13.51 46.09
N GLY A 126 29.00 12.34 45.81
CA GLY A 126 27.81 11.81 46.48
C GLY A 126 26.49 12.13 45.78
N GLU A 127 26.48 13.03 44.80
CA GLU A 127 25.28 13.39 44.04
C GLU A 127 25.00 12.41 42.89
N VAL A 128 23.74 12.40 42.45
CA VAL A 128 23.22 11.52 41.42
C VAL A 128 22.51 12.36 40.35
N THR A 129 22.82 12.10 39.09
CA THR A 129 22.04 12.61 37.95
C THR A 129 21.28 11.48 37.27
N SER A 130 19.99 11.69 37.02
CA SER A 130 19.13 10.73 36.33
C SER A 130 19.23 10.91 34.82
N ILE A 131 19.27 9.78 34.10
CA ILE A 131 19.31 9.71 32.64
C ILE A 131 18.04 9.04 32.14
N THR A 132 17.35 9.71 31.22
CA THR A 132 16.23 9.12 30.48
C THR A 132 16.62 8.94 29.02
N SER A 133 15.87 8.10 28.30
CA SER A 133 16.18 7.69 26.92
C SER A 133 16.22 8.85 25.91
N ASP A 134 15.59 9.97 26.25
CA ASP A 134 15.48 11.19 25.46
C ASP A 134 16.50 12.27 25.80
N VAL A 135 17.27 12.11 26.89
CA VAL A 135 18.27 13.10 27.30
C VAL A 135 19.47 13.05 26.38
N ILE A 136 19.78 14.20 25.77
CA ILE A 136 21.06 14.48 25.13
C ILE A 136 21.88 15.36 26.07
N HIS A 137 23.06 14.90 26.45
CA HIS A 137 23.90 15.66 27.37
C HIS A 137 25.39 15.51 27.10
N ASP A 138 26.20 16.40 27.66
CA ASP A 138 27.62 16.16 27.87
C ASP A 138 28.03 16.45 29.31
N MET A 139 29.13 15.85 29.74
CA MET A 139 29.71 15.99 31.07
C MET A 139 31.18 16.37 30.97
N ALA A 140 31.65 17.18 31.91
CA ALA A 140 33.06 17.51 32.06
C ALA A 140 33.51 17.27 33.50
N GLY A 141 34.66 16.63 33.69
CA GLY A 141 35.31 16.55 35.00
C GLY A 141 36.11 17.81 35.26
N LEU A 142 35.64 18.69 36.14
CA LEU A 142 36.24 20.02 36.36
C LEU A 142 37.70 19.90 36.80
N ASP A 143 37.95 19.10 37.83
CA ASP A 143 39.28 18.77 38.37
C ASP A 143 39.66 17.30 38.10
N GLY A 144 38.96 16.66 37.15
CA GLY A 144 38.97 15.22 36.94
C GLY A 144 37.98 14.53 37.88
N GLY A 145 38.14 13.22 38.09
CA GLY A 145 37.31 12.50 39.05
C GLY A 145 36.89 11.11 38.59
N LEU A 146 35.93 10.55 39.31
CA LEU A 146 35.40 9.22 39.08
C LEU A 146 33.87 9.25 39.16
N THR A 147 33.21 8.62 38.20
CA THR A 147 31.75 8.44 38.16
C THR A 147 31.39 6.97 37.97
N LEU A 148 30.23 6.57 38.48
CA LEU A 148 29.67 5.22 38.34
C LEU A 148 28.33 5.33 37.60
N HIS A 149 28.21 4.63 36.48
CA HIS A 149 27.06 4.73 35.58
C HIS A 149 26.29 3.41 35.55
N PHE A 150 24.97 3.52 35.48
CA PHE A 150 24.04 2.42 35.30
C PHE A 150 23.12 2.72 34.12
N TYR A 151 23.04 1.78 33.16
CA TYR A 151 22.19 1.91 31.97
C TYR A 151 21.28 0.69 31.78
N SER A 152 19.97 0.92 31.68
CA SER A 152 18.94 -0.11 31.53
C SER A 152 17.92 0.25 30.44
N PRO A 153 17.69 -0.63 29.44
CA PRO A 153 18.47 -1.83 29.14
C PRO A 153 19.92 -1.45 28.74
N PRO A 154 20.87 -2.40 28.67
CA PRO A 154 22.23 -2.11 28.22
C PRO A 154 22.20 -1.51 26.80
N ALA A 155 22.84 -0.36 26.63
CA ALA A 155 22.86 0.33 25.34
C ALA A 155 23.69 -0.45 24.32
N THR A 156 23.09 -0.79 23.17
CA THR A 156 23.79 -1.49 22.08
C THR A 156 24.47 -0.52 21.10
N SER A 157 23.98 0.71 21.04
CA SER A 157 24.57 1.81 20.30
C SER A 157 24.33 3.13 21.04
N MET A 158 25.07 4.16 20.64
CA MET A 158 24.93 5.52 21.15
C MET A 158 25.15 6.49 20.01
N ARG A 159 24.38 7.57 19.98
CA ARG A 159 24.60 8.65 19.03
C ARG A 159 25.38 9.77 19.67
N VAL A 160 26.46 10.19 19.01
CA VAL A 160 27.33 11.29 19.42
C VAL A 160 27.17 12.45 18.45
N PHE A 161 27.03 13.65 18.99
CA PHE A 161 26.69 14.87 18.26
C PHE A 161 27.93 15.75 18.09
N ASP A 162 28.39 15.90 16.85
CA ASP A 162 29.47 16.79 16.46
C ASP A 162 28.89 18.19 16.21
N LEU A 163 28.94 19.04 17.24
CA LEU A 163 28.40 20.40 17.17
C LEU A 163 29.11 21.27 16.13
N ASP A 164 30.42 21.08 15.94
CA ASP A 164 31.23 21.87 15.00
C ASP A 164 30.83 21.61 13.54
N ARG A 165 30.50 20.36 13.23
CA ARG A 165 30.04 19.96 11.89
C ARG A 165 28.53 19.94 11.73
N SER A 166 27.78 20.05 12.83
CA SER A 166 26.33 19.84 12.84
C SER A 166 25.94 18.48 12.26
N GLU A 167 26.65 17.43 12.71
CA GLU A 167 26.50 16.05 12.24
C GLU A 167 26.44 15.08 13.42
N ILE A 168 25.74 13.96 13.25
CA ILE A 168 25.66 12.88 14.23
C ILE A 168 26.46 11.66 13.75
N LEU A 169 27.02 10.93 14.70
CA LEU A 169 27.68 9.64 14.48
C LEU A 169 27.02 8.59 15.37
N GLU A 170 26.67 7.42 14.81
CA GLU A 170 26.24 6.27 15.61
C GLU A 170 27.46 5.37 15.91
N LEU A 171 27.69 5.11 17.19
CA LEU A 171 28.74 4.24 17.69
C LEU A 171 28.11 2.96 18.24
N VAL A 172 28.55 1.79 17.77
CA VAL A 172 27.93 0.47 18.07
C VAL A 172 28.86 -0.46 18.87
N GLY A 173 28.52 -0.76 20.12
CA GLY A 173 29.36 -1.57 21.02
C GLY A 173 30.00 -0.72 22.12
N ASN A 174 31.12 -1.18 22.69
CA ASN A 174 31.77 -0.48 23.82
C ASN A 174 32.61 0.72 23.34
N TYR A 175 31.93 1.81 23.02
CA TYR A 175 32.52 3.10 22.69
C TYR A 175 32.13 4.13 23.73
N GLY A 176 32.99 5.12 23.97
CA GLY A 176 32.63 6.25 24.81
C GLY A 176 32.19 7.47 24.03
N ALA A 177 31.68 8.45 24.77
CA ALA A 177 31.07 9.65 24.23
C ALA A 177 32.13 10.66 23.75
N TRP A 178 32.82 10.37 22.65
CA TRP A 178 33.75 11.28 22.00
C TRP A 178 33.78 11.05 20.49
N ILE A 179 34.22 12.05 19.75
CA ILE A 179 34.29 11.96 18.29
C ILE A 179 35.47 11.07 17.89
N PRO A 180 35.24 9.92 17.21
CA PRO A 180 36.32 9.03 16.80
C PRO A 180 37.23 9.72 15.77
N ARG A 181 38.53 9.41 15.82
CA ARG A 181 39.52 9.91 14.84
C ARG A 181 39.41 9.22 13.49
N GLU A 182 38.89 7.99 13.48
CA GLU A 182 38.71 7.20 12.26
C GLU A 182 37.43 7.64 11.51
N PRO A 183 37.38 7.47 10.17
CA PRO A 183 36.19 7.78 9.40
C PRO A 183 34.99 6.95 9.87
N HIS A 184 33.91 7.63 10.26
CA HIS A 184 32.62 7.02 10.61
C HIS A 184 31.49 7.63 9.75
N PRO A 185 30.43 6.85 9.46
CA PRO A 185 29.22 7.38 8.84
C PRO A 185 28.66 8.56 9.64
N ARG A 186 28.24 9.61 8.92
CA ARG A 186 27.76 10.87 9.48
C ARG A 186 26.43 11.25 8.87
N VAL A 187 25.51 11.76 9.69
CA VAL A 187 24.20 12.26 9.25
C VAL A 187 24.06 13.72 9.69
N PRO A 188 23.73 14.67 8.80
CA PRO A 188 23.53 16.06 9.19
C PRO A 188 22.36 16.24 10.17
N PHE A 189 22.48 17.15 11.14
CA PHE A 189 21.42 17.49 12.10
C PHE A 189 20.10 17.88 11.42
N ALA A 190 20.18 18.58 10.29
CA ALA A 190 19.02 19.00 9.52
C ALA A 190 18.17 17.82 8.98
N GLN A 191 18.67 16.58 8.99
CA GLN A 191 17.93 15.40 8.55
C GLN A 191 17.22 14.68 9.71
N ILE A 192 17.50 15.04 10.96
CA ILE A 192 17.07 14.31 12.15
C ILE A 192 16.42 15.20 13.21
N SER A 193 16.23 16.49 12.93
CA SER A 193 15.56 17.39 13.86
C SER A 193 14.08 17.02 14.02
N PRO A 194 13.47 17.24 15.20
CA PRO A 194 12.07 16.96 15.46
C PRO A 194 11.10 17.63 14.46
N GLU A 195 11.42 18.84 13.99
CA GLU A 195 10.60 19.56 12.99
C GLU A 195 10.54 18.84 11.64
N MET A 196 11.63 18.20 11.19
CA MET A 196 11.64 17.39 9.96
C MET A 196 10.94 16.05 10.14
N LEU A 197 10.99 15.47 11.34
CA LEU A 197 10.23 14.26 11.68
C LEU A 197 8.72 14.52 11.77
N ALA A 198 8.29 15.76 11.99
CA ALA A 198 6.90 16.21 11.91
C ALA A 198 6.47 16.70 10.51
N ALA A 199 7.43 16.88 9.58
CA ALA A 199 7.13 17.39 8.24
C ALA A 199 6.32 16.39 7.41
N PRO A 200 5.29 16.83 6.68
CA PRO A 200 4.52 15.97 5.79
C PRO A 200 5.42 15.39 4.69
N VAL A 201 5.14 14.15 4.30
CA VAL A 201 5.91 13.42 3.29
C VAL A 201 5.31 13.64 1.90
N ILE A 202 6.18 13.95 0.93
CA ILE A 202 5.91 13.80 -0.49
C ILE A 202 6.62 12.54 -0.97
N TRP A 203 5.86 11.49 -1.20
CA TRP A 203 6.38 10.19 -1.60
C TRP A 203 6.32 10.03 -3.12
N VAL A 204 7.49 9.98 -3.77
CA VAL A 204 7.67 9.72 -5.21
C VAL A 204 8.11 8.28 -5.42
N ALA A 205 7.18 7.39 -5.73
CA ALA A 205 7.46 6.00 -6.03
C ALA A 205 7.47 5.70 -7.54
N HIS A 206 8.34 4.79 -7.96
CA HIS A 206 8.37 4.30 -9.33
C HIS A 206 8.58 2.80 -9.44
N THR A 207 7.97 2.15 -10.42
CA THR A 207 8.13 0.71 -10.62
C THR A 207 9.47 0.40 -11.28
N THR A 208 10.23 -0.55 -10.76
CA THR A 208 11.56 -0.92 -11.26
C THR A 208 11.53 -2.14 -12.19
N HIS A 209 10.49 -2.96 -12.09
CA HIS A 209 10.33 -4.19 -12.86
C HIS A 209 8.87 -4.33 -13.30
N TYR A 210 8.67 -4.62 -14.59
CA TYR A 210 7.40 -5.08 -15.21
C TYR A 210 7.63 -5.24 -16.71
N ARG A 211 7.72 -4.09 -17.40
CA ARG A 211 7.96 -3.94 -18.84
C ARG A 211 8.94 -2.80 -19.07
N GLY A 212 9.58 -2.73 -20.24
CA GLY A 212 10.57 -1.70 -20.57
C GLY A 212 10.13 -0.27 -20.24
N GLY A 213 11.09 0.59 -19.87
CA GLY A 213 10.85 1.96 -19.40
C GLY A 213 11.25 2.20 -17.94
N SER A 214 11.55 1.15 -17.17
CA SER A 214 11.83 1.26 -15.72
C SER A 214 13.05 2.13 -15.39
N ALA A 215 14.10 2.08 -16.21
CA ALA A 215 15.28 2.92 -16.04
C ALA A 215 14.94 4.40 -16.28
N GLU A 216 14.10 4.70 -17.26
CA GLU A 216 13.60 6.03 -17.53
C GLU A 216 12.64 6.53 -16.44
N PHE A 217 11.85 5.65 -15.82
CA PHE A 217 11.02 5.98 -14.67
C PHE A 217 11.85 6.40 -13.45
N ALA A 218 12.98 5.74 -13.20
CA ALA A 218 13.90 6.13 -12.13
C ALA A 218 14.44 7.55 -12.35
N VAL A 219 14.86 7.87 -13.58
CA VAL A 219 15.32 9.23 -13.91
C VAL A 219 14.19 10.24 -13.76
N ALA A 220 12.98 9.93 -14.24
CA ALA A 220 11.83 10.81 -14.12
C ALA A 220 11.40 11.03 -12.65
N ALA A 221 11.47 10.00 -11.81
CA ALA A 221 11.22 10.10 -10.37
C ALA A 221 12.24 11.01 -9.70
N ALA A 222 13.53 10.83 -10.00
CA ALA A 222 14.60 11.68 -9.47
C ALA A 222 14.46 13.14 -9.93
N THR A 223 14.08 13.40 -11.19
CA THR A 223 13.79 14.75 -11.68
C THR A 223 12.61 15.37 -10.93
N MET A 224 11.51 14.64 -10.80
CA MET A 224 10.31 15.09 -10.10
C MET A 224 10.59 15.40 -8.63
N ALA A 225 11.34 14.54 -7.95
CA ALA A 225 11.69 14.72 -6.55
C ALA A 225 12.51 16.00 -6.32
N ARG A 226 13.49 16.31 -7.20
CA ARG A 226 14.24 17.57 -7.13
C ARG A 226 13.34 18.79 -7.32
N GLU A 227 12.43 18.76 -8.29
CA GLU A 227 11.49 19.87 -8.52
C GLU A 227 10.51 20.04 -7.36
N LEU A 228 10.01 18.95 -6.78
CA LEU A 228 9.09 18.97 -5.64
C LEU A 228 9.78 19.47 -4.37
N ALA A 229 11.01 19.02 -4.09
CA ALA A 229 11.77 19.49 -2.93
C ALA A 229 12.05 21.00 -3.00
N ALA A 230 12.31 21.52 -4.21
CA ALA A 230 12.47 22.96 -4.42
C ALA A 230 11.15 23.75 -4.27
N ALA A 231 10.01 23.14 -4.60
CA ALA A 231 8.69 23.77 -4.52
C ALA A 231 8.04 23.67 -3.12
N HIS A 232 8.45 22.67 -2.34
CA HIS A 232 7.91 22.34 -1.02
C HIS A 232 9.04 22.20 0.00
N PRO A 233 9.69 23.31 0.41
CA PRO A 233 10.84 23.27 1.32
C PRO A 233 10.48 22.75 2.72
N ASP A 234 9.21 22.80 3.10
CA ASP A 234 8.70 22.38 4.41
C ASP A 234 8.20 20.91 4.41
N ALA A 235 8.44 20.16 3.33
CA ALA A 235 8.03 18.76 3.20
C ALA A 235 9.25 17.86 2.91
N GLU A 236 9.24 16.65 3.47
CA GLU A 236 10.27 15.66 3.14
C GLU A 236 9.89 14.95 1.84
N VAL A 237 10.79 14.98 0.84
CA VAL A 237 10.59 14.28 -0.43
C VAL A 237 11.35 12.94 -0.43
N ILE A 238 10.61 11.84 -0.44
CA ILE A 238 11.16 10.48 -0.44
C ILE A 238 11.00 9.88 -1.83
N VAL A 239 12.05 9.21 -2.34
CA VAL A 239 12.01 8.48 -3.61
C VAL A 239 12.14 6.98 -3.35
N SER A 240 11.25 6.17 -3.92
CA SER A 240 11.28 4.71 -3.76
C SER A 240 11.17 3.98 -5.11
N GLY A 241 12.08 3.04 -5.34
CA GLY A 241 11.96 2.07 -6.43
C GLY A 241 11.21 0.83 -5.96
N LEU A 242 10.12 0.48 -6.63
CA LEU A 242 9.22 -0.61 -6.25
C LEU A 242 9.37 -1.76 -7.27
N HIS A 243 9.91 -2.89 -6.84
CA HIS A 243 10.05 -4.10 -7.66
C HIS A 243 8.73 -4.90 -7.70
N GLY A 244 8.12 -5.10 -6.54
CA GLY A 244 6.85 -5.78 -6.34
C GLY A 244 5.87 -4.96 -5.50
N LYS A 245 4.67 -5.50 -5.27
CA LYS A 245 3.70 -4.87 -4.35
C LYS A 245 4.20 -4.82 -2.91
N VAL A 246 5.00 -5.80 -2.51
CA VAL A 246 5.55 -5.90 -1.15
C VAL A 246 6.39 -4.66 -0.80
N ASP A 247 7.17 -4.13 -1.74
CA ASP A 247 7.99 -2.93 -1.51
C ASP A 247 7.12 -1.69 -1.22
N PHE A 248 5.95 -1.61 -1.87
CA PHE A 248 4.98 -0.53 -1.60
C PHE A 248 4.44 -0.65 -0.17
N ILE A 249 4.07 -1.86 0.25
CA ILE A 249 3.55 -2.13 1.60
C ILE A 249 4.63 -1.87 2.65
N GLU A 250 5.85 -2.34 2.45
CA GLU A 250 6.96 -2.12 3.41
C GLU A 250 7.25 -0.63 3.59
N GLN A 251 7.28 0.14 2.51
CA GLN A 251 7.50 1.59 2.61
C GLN A 251 6.35 2.27 3.35
N LEU A 252 5.11 1.85 3.09
CA LEU A 252 3.93 2.35 3.80
C LEU A 252 3.96 2.02 5.29
N THR A 253 4.35 0.80 5.64
CA THR A 253 4.53 0.35 7.03
C THR A 253 5.57 1.20 7.74
N ARG A 254 6.75 1.43 7.12
CA ARG A 254 7.80 2.29 7.70
C ARG A 254 7.30 3.71 7.99
N LEU A 255 6.56 4.30 7.06
CA LEU A 255 5.98 5.64 7.25
C LEU A 255 4.97 5.65 8.40
N THR A 256 4.10 4.64 8.45
CA THR A 256 3.07 4.51 9.49
C THR A 256 3.67 4.29 10.88
N GLU A 257 4.66 3.41 11.00
CA GLU A 257 5.38 3.14 12.26
C GLU A 257 6.15 4.36 12.75
N ALA A 258 6.66 5.18 11.83
CA ALA A 258 7.30 6.45 12.13
C ALA A 258 6.30 7.60 12.40
N GLY A 259 4.98 7.33 12.39
CA GLY A 259 3.95 8.35 12.61
C GLY A 259 3.90 9.43 11.52
N ARG A 260 4.39 9.13 10.33
CA ARG A 260 4.52 10.08 9.22
C ARG A 260 3.27 10.09 8.37
N GLU A 261 2.76 11.28 8.07
CA GLU A 261 1.66 11.47 7.13
C GLU A 261 2.16 11.85 5.73
N ILE A 262 1.47 11.37 4.69
CA ILE A 262 1.75 11.63 3.29
C ILE A 262 0.86 12.79 2.81
N ASP A 263 1.45 13.91 2.39
CA ASP A 263 0.71 15.00 1.74
C ASP A 263 0.56 14.73 0.24
N GLN A 264 1.57 14.16 -0.40
CA GLN A 264 1.50 13.83 -1.84
C GLN A 264 2.07 12.45 -2.12
N LEU A 265 1.30 11.61 -2.80
CA LEU A 265 1.74 10.32 -3.35
C LEU A 265 1.88 10.44 -4.87
N HIS A 266 3.08 10.29 -5.40
CA HIS A 266 3.35 10.25 -6.85
C HIS A 266 3.77 8.84 -7.27
N LEU A 267 3.01 8.21 -8.17
CA LEU A 267 3.33 6.88 -8.70
C LEU A 267 3.64 6.92 -10.19
N ILE A 268 4.90 6.64 -10.53
CA ILE A 268 5.40 6.55 -11.91
C ILE A 268 5.49 5.08 -12.31
N SER A 269 4.63 4.64 -13.23
CA SER A 269 4.51 3.21 -13.54
C SER A 269 3.91 2.95 -14.91
N HIS A 270 3.93 1.68 -15.31
CA HIS A 270 2.89 1.16 -16.20
C HIS A 270 1.61 0.93 -15.40
N SER A 271 0.46 0.95 -16.07
CA SER A 271 -0.83 0.81 -15.41
C SER A 271 -1.72 -0.27 -16.01
N GLY A 272 -2.33 -1.04 -15.12
CA GLY A 272 -3.47 -1.91 -15.39
C GLY A 272 -4.78 -1.19 -15.09
N MET A 273 -5.86 -1.96 -14.91
CA MET A 273 -7.16 -1.39 -14.56
C MET A 273 -7.11 -0.72 -13.19
N TYR A 274 -6.51 -1.36 -12.20
CA TYR A 274 -6.50 -0.92 -10.81
C TYR A 274 -5.15 -0.33 -10.38
N GLY A 275 -4.50 0.39 -11.30
CA GLY A 275 -3.38 1.25 -10.99
C GLY A 275 -2.02 0.71 -11.41
N PRO A 276 -0.96 0.91 -10.61
CA PRO A 276 0.42 0.53 -10.96
C PRO A 276 0.55 -0.97 -11.22
N MET A 277 1.44 -1.32 -12.15
CA MET A 277 1.87 -2.69 -12.44
C MET A 277 3.30 -2.90 -11.93
N PHE A 278 3.51 -3.96 -11.16
CA PHE A 278 4.80 -4.39 -10.63
C PHE A 278 5.18 -5.78 -11.17
N GLY A 279 6.30 -6.34 -10.71
CA GLY A 279 6.70 -7.69 -11.07
C GLY A 279 7.25 -7.78 -12.48
N SER A 280 6.82 -8.73 -13.31
CA SER A 280 7.30 -8.92 -14.69
C SER A 280 6.13 -9.10 -15.66
N THR A 281 6.38 -9.12 -16.98
CA THR A 281 5.32 -9.48 -17.93
C THR A 281 4.89 -10.95 -17.84
N ASP A 282 5.76 -11.82 -17.33
CA ASP A 282 5.45 -13.24 -17.16
C ASP A 282 4.72 -13.50 -15.83
N TRP A 283 5.06 -12.71 -14.81
CA TRP A 283 4.46 -12.70 -13.48
C TRP A 283 4.06 -11.27 -13.09
N PRO A 284 2.97 -10.75 -13.67
CA PRO A 284 2.47 -9.42 -13.36
C PRO A 284 1.97 -9.34 -11.92
N GLU A 285 2.17 -8.19 -11.28
CA GLU A 285 1.52 -7.88 -10.01
C GLU A 285 0.77 -6.56 -10.07
N GLN A 286 -0.44 -6.56 -9.51
CA GLN A 286 -1.25 -5.37 -9.26
C GLN A 286 -2.07 -5.57 -7.98
N PHE A 287 -2.31 -4.49 -7.25
CA PHE A 287 -3.22 -4.49 -6.11
C PHE A 287 -4.66 -4.65 -6.62
N SER A 288 -5.39 -5.60 -6.06
CA SER A 288 -6.81 -5.80 -6.32
C SER A 288 -7.64 -4.66 -5.73
N PRO A 289 -8.89 -4.48 -6.16
CA PRO A 289 -9.82 -3.54 -5.52
C PRO A 289 -10.00 -3.77 -4.03
N HIS A 290 -10.07 -5.03 -3.60
CA HIS A 290 -10.14 -5.40 -2.20
C HIS A 290 -8.86 -5.02 -1.46
N GLU A 291 -7.67 -5.32 -2.01
CA GLU A 291 -6.40 -4.92 -1.39
C GLU A 291 -6.34 -3.40 -1.18
N TRP A 292 -6.73 -2.61 -2.19
CA TRP A 292 -6.80 -1.14 -2.04
C TRP A 292 -7.78 -0.70 -0.95
N ARG A 293 -8.98 -1.28 -0.89
CA ARG A 293 -10.01 -0.93 0.10
C ARG A 293 -9.66 -1.33 1.52
N SER A 294 -8.92 -2.43 1.67
CA SER A 294 -8.46 -2.93 2.96
C SER A 294 -7.17 -2.25 3.43
N MET A 295 -6.52 -1.48 2.57
CA MET A 295 -5.29 -0.75 2.89
C MET A 295 -5.62 0.58 3.58
N THR A 296 -4.80 0.96 4.55
CA THR A 296 -4.80 2.31 5.12
C THR A 296 -3.54 3.03 4.70
N ILE A 297 -3.69 4.18 4.04
CA ILE A 297 -2.58 5.06 3.71
C ILE A 297 -2.69 6.30 4.60
N PRO A 298 -1.64 6.66 5.38
CA PRO A 298 -1.70 7.76 6.33
C PRO A 298 -1.59 9.09 5.58
N PHE A 299 -2.61 9.47 4.82
CA PHE A 299 -2.63 10.77 4.15
C PHE A 299 -2.89 11.90 5.16
N THR A 300 -2.31 13.07 4.92
CA THR A 300 -2.72 14.31 5.58
C THR A 300 -4.18 14.65 5.22
N ALA A 301 -4.81 15.57 5.97
CA ALA A 301 -6.16 16.06 5.64
C ALA A 301 -6.27 16.72 4.25
N SER A 302 -5.16 17.25 3.72
CA SER A 302 -5.06 17.84 2.38
C SER A 302 -4.48 16.90 1.32
N GLY A 303 -4.29 15.63 1.67
CA GLY A 303 -3.55 14.64 0.91
C GLY A 303 -3.99 14.52 -0.56
N ARG A 304 -3.02 14.23 -1.44
CA ARG A 304 -3.23 14.09 -2.88
C ARG A 304 -2.47 12.91 -3.46
N ALA A 305 -3.02 12.30 -4.50
CA ALA A 305 -2.38 11.23 -5.24
C ALA A 305 -2.24 11.57 -6.73
N TYR A 306 -1.08 11.27 -7.33
CA TYR A 306 -0.74 11.55 -8.72
C TYR A 306 -0.26 10.28 -9.42
N PHE A 307 -1.03 9.82 -10.41
CA PHE A 307 -0.77 8.60 -11.14
C PHE A 307 -0.20 8.88 -12.52
N HIS A 308 1.13 8.90 -12.59
CA HIS A 308 1.92 9.13 -13.80
C HIS A 308 2.02 7.82 -14.59
N ALA A 309 0.90 7.37 -15.15
CA ALA A 309 0.81 6.17 -15.97
C ALA A 309 -0.29 6.31 -17.03
N CYS A 310 -0.35 5.37 -17.98
CA CYS A 310 -1.27 5.44 -19.11
C CYS A 310 -2.73 5.28 -18.67
N ARG A 311 -3.64 6.16 -19.10
CA ARG A 311 -5.10 6.00 -18.95
C ARG A 311 -5.61 5.85 -17.51
N THR A 312 -4.83 6.26 -16.50
CA THR A 312 -5.21 6.17 -15.09
C THR A 312 -6.42 7.03 -14.73
N ALA A 313 -6.68 8.11 -15.47
CA ALA A 313 -7.86 8.97 -15.26
C ALA A 313 -9.19 8.29 -15.61
N ARG A 314 -9.19 7.17 -16.33
CA ARG A 314 -10.43 6.52 -16.77
C ARG A 314 -11.16 5.80 -15.64
N TRP A 315 -10.42 5.21 -14.71
CA TRP A 315 -10.99 4.35 -13.68
C TRP A 315 -10.19 4.37 -12.38
N PHE A 316 -8.86 4.20 -12.46
CA PHE A 316 -8.06 4.07 -11.26
C PHE A 316 -8.03 5.33 -10.40
N ALA A 317 -7.82 6.52 -10.98
CA ALA A 317 -7.82 7.77 -10.23
C ALA A 317 -9.15 8.03 -9.47
N PRO A 318 -10.35 7.95 -10.10
CA PRO A 318 -11.60 8.12 -9.37
C PRO A 318 -11.85 6.99 -8.36
N PHE A 319 -11.50 5.74 -8.68
CA PHE A 319 -11.56 4.64 -7.73
C PHE A 319 -10.71 4.92 -6.48
N PHE A 320 -9.45 5.32 -6.66
CA PHE A 320 -8.52 5.61 -5.57
C PHE A 320 -8.99 6.81 -4.73
N ALA A 321 -9.48 7.88 -5.38
CA ALA A 321 -10.04 9.04 -4.68
C ALA A 321 -11.20 8.64 -3.75
N ASN A 322 -12.08 7.75 -4.21
CA ASN A 322 -13.20 7.28 -3.42
C ASN A 322 -12.77 6.36 -2.27
N VAL A 323 -11.78 5.49 -2.51
CA VAL A 323 -11.28 4.55 -1.49
C VAL A 323 -10.57 5.27 -0.36
N PHE A 324 -9.71 6.23 -0.67
CA PHE A 324 -8.85 6.89 0.32
C PHE A 324 -9.35 8.27 0.75
N GLY A 325 -10.44 8.77 0.17
CA GLY A 325 -11.00 10.08 0.52
C GLY A 325 -10.11 11.27 0.13
N VAL A 326 -9.17 11.10 -0.79
CA VAL A 326 -8.22 12.13 -1.25
C VAL A 326 -8.44 12.53 -2.70
N SER A 327 -7.96 13.71 -3.09
CA SER A 327 -7.96 14.10 -4.50
C SER A 327 -6.94 13.28 -5.29
N ALA A 328 -7.35 12.71 -6.43
CA ALA A 328 -6.50 11.90 -7.28
C ALA A 328 -6.37 12.47 -8.70
N PHE A 329 -5.17 12.42 -9.26
CA PHE A 329 -4.84 12.95 -10.58
C PHE A 329 -4.35 11.82 -11.49
N GLY A 330 -4.91 11.69 -12.69
CA GLY A 330 -4.52 10.65 -13.65
C GLY A 330 -4.38 11.17 -15.07
N ASN A 331 -3.74 10.40 -15.95
CA ASN A 331 -3.62 10.75 -17.36
C ASN A 331 -4.77 10.13 -18.17
N ARG A 332 -5.30 10.89 -19.14
CA ARG A 332 -6.39 10.42 -20.00
C ARG A 332 -5.90 9.46 -21.06
N ASN A 333 -4.74 9.70 -21.64
CA ASN A 333 -4.16 8.93 -22.73
C ASN A 333 -2.91 8.16 -22.28
N TYR A 334 -2.15 7.70 -23.27
CA TYR A 334 -0.87 7.04 -23.05
C TYR A 334 0.20 8.08 -22.72
N THR A 335 1.02 7.75 -21.72
CA THR A 335 2.17 8.54 -21.33
C THR A 335 3.40 8.20 -22.17
N THR A 336 4.36 9.12 -22.20
CA THR A 336 5.65 8.94 -22.86
C THR A 336 6.72 9.72 -22.13
N VAL A 337 7.94 9.20 -22.17
CA VAL A 337 9.13 9.92 -21.69
C VAL A 337 9.45 11.08 -22.64
N SER A 338 9.82 12.23 -22.07
CA SER A 338 10.16 13.48 -22.74
C SER A 338 11.29 14.19 -21.98
N THR A 339 12.12 14.97 -22.68
CA THR A 339 13.10 15.88 -22.04
C THR A 339 12.51 17.22 -21.61
N ARG A 340 11.20 17.42 -21.86
CA ARG A 340 10.45 18.62 -21.46
C ARG A 340 9.12 18.23 -20.82
N LYS A 341 8.72 18.98 -19.79
CA LYS A 341 7.44 18.79 -19.09
C LYS A 341 6.23 19.35 -19.83
N ASP A 342 6.40 20.42 -20.61
CA ASP A 342 5.32 21.16 -21.26
C ASP A 342 4.90 20.59 -22.63
N ARG A 343 5.77 19.82 -23.28
CA ARG A 343 5.55 19.28 -24.63
C ARG A 343 6.42 18.06 -24.89
N PHE A 344 6.08 17.29 -25.91
CA PHE A 344 6.95 16.19 -26.33
C PHE A 344 8.27 16.70 -26.91
N SER A 345 9.38 16.25 -26.32
CA SER A 345 10.72 16.42 -26.84
C SER A 345 11.48 15.10 -26.74
N TRP A 346 12.05 14.65 -27.86
CA TRP A 346 12.62 13.32 -27.98
C TRP A 346 13.90 13.16 -27.15
N ALA A 347 13.92 12.17 -26.26
CA ALA A 347 15.03 11.93 -25.32
C ALA A 347 16.28 11.27 -25.94
N GLY A 348 16.21 10.84 -27.20
CA GLY A 348 17.31 10.13 -27.87
C GLY A 348 17.14 8.61 -27.82
N ARG A 349 18.20 7.88 -28.22
CA ARG A 349 18.25 6.41 -28.19
C ARG A 349 18.61 5.83 -26.82
N ARG A 350 19.19 6.63 -25.94
CA ARG A 350 19.58 6.26 -24.56
C ARG A 350 18.95 7.25 -23.58
N PRO A 351 17.61 7.26 -23.44
CA PRO A 351 16.91 8.22 -22.59
C PRO A 351 17.37 8.15 -21.12
N ALA A 352 17.66 6.97 -20.58
CA ALA A 352 18.13 6.81 -19.21
C ALA A 352 19.49 7.47 -18.91
N SER A 353 20.25 7.92 -19.92
CA SER A 353 21.50 8.68 -19.70
C SER A 353 21.28 10.19 -19.58
N ARG A 354 20.02 10.66 -19.58
CA ARG A 354 19.67 12.08 -19.41
C ARG A 354 19.66 12.43 -17.92
N THR A 355 19.97 13.68 -17.60
CA THR A 355 19.85 14.23 -16.24
C THR A 355 18.40 14.44 -15.84
N ASP A 356 17.58 14.86 -16.82
CA ASP A 356 16.20 15.25 -16.60
C ASP A 356 15.28 14.58 -17.61
N LEU A 357 14.28 13.87 -17.09
CA LEU A 357 13.22 13.26 -17.87
C LEU A 357 11.87 13.51 -17.21
N TYR A 358 10.84 13.58 -18.04
CA TYR A 358 9.47 13.81 -17.64
C TYR A 358 8.58 12.76 -18.28
N LEU A 359 7.59 12.29 -17.54
CA LEU A 359 6.53 11.44 -18.05
C LEU A 359 5.31 12.31 -18.37
N ILE A 360 4.96 12.43 -19.65
CA ILE A 360 3.89 13.32 -20.11
C ILE A 360 2.80 12.55 -20.86
N ASP A 361 1.55 12.98 -20.71
CA ASP A 361 0.44 12.60 -21.60
C ASP A 361 0.49 13.48 -22.86
N THR A 362 0.55 12.88 -24.03
CA THR A 362 0.46 13.60 -25.31
C THR A 362 -0.22 12.73 -26.36
N PRO A 363 -0.91 13.31 -27.37
CA PRO A 363 -1.45 12.53 -28.48
C PRO A 363 -0.36 11.65 -29.11
N GLY A 364 -0.70 10.41 -29.48
CA GLY A 364 0.28 9.47 -30.04
C GLY A 364 -0.38 8.38 -30.84
N ARG A 365 0.42 7.46 -31.39
CA ARG A 365 -0.08 6.42 -32.30
C ARG A 365 -1.19 5.57 -31.70
N LYS A 366 -1.04 5.17 -30.43
CA LYS A 366 -2.00 4.31 -29.73
C LYS A 366 -3.33 5.02 -29.41
N SER A 367 -3.33 6.36 -29.30
CA SER A 367 -4.53 7.13 -28.97
C SER A 367 -5.19 7.79 -30.19
N HIS A 368 -4.42 8.20 -31.20
CA HIS A 368 -4.89 9.03 -32.32
C HIS A 368 -4.32 8.57 -33.68
N GLY A 369 -3.83 7.33 -33.78
CA GLY A 369 -3.30 6.76 -35.02
C GLY A 369 -2.07 7.50 -35.56
N LEU A 370 -1.83 7.40 -36.87
CA LEU A 370 -0.65 7.98 -37.51
C LEU A 370 -0.60 9.51 -37.37
N LEU A 371 -1.75 10.19 -37.45
CA LEU A 371 -1.84 11.64 -37.23
C LEU A 371 -1.43 12.03 -35.80
N GLY A 372 -1.82 11.23 -34.81
CA GLY A 372 -1.36 11.38 -33.43
C GLY A 372 0.15 11.30 -33.29
N ALA A 373 0.76 10.31 -33.96
CA ALA A 373 2.20 10.16 -33.97
C ALA A 373 2.90 11.37 -34.60
N ALA A 374 2.42 11.86 -35.73
CA ALA A 374 2.97 13.06 -36.36
C ALA A 374 2.88 14.28 -35.44
N ARG A 375 1.70 14.53 -34.84
CA ARG A 375 1.49 15.65 -33.89
C ARG A 375 2.44 15.58 -32.70
N LYS A 376 2.66 14.38 -32.15
CA LYS A 376 3.63 14.16 -31.06
C LYS A 376 5.02 14.68 -31.45
N TYR A 377 5.57 14.18 -32.55
CA TYR A 377 6.94 14.52 -32.98
C TYR A 377 7.07 15.94 -33.54
N LEU A 378 5.96 16.62 -33.87
CA LEU A 378 5.90 18.05 -34.14
C LEU A 378 5.90 18.92 -32.86
N GLY A 379 6.00 18.32 -31.67
CA GLY A 379 6.11 19.05 -30.41
C GLY A 379 4.76 19.42 -29.79
N ALA A 380 3.74 18.56 -29.94
CA ALA A 380 2.45 18.74 -29.28
C ALA A 380 2.62 18.97 -27.77
N ALA A 381 1.81 19.88 -27.23
CA ALA A 381 1.74 20.17 -25.80
C ALA A 381 1.39 18.92 -24.99
N ALA A 382 1.91 18.86 -23.78
CA ALA A 382 1.49 17.87 -22.80
C ALA A 382 0.05 18.17 -22.34
N ASN A 383 -0.77 17.14 -22.23
CA ASN A 383 -2.08 17.25 -21.61
C ASN A 383 -1.91 17.25 -20.09
N PRO A 384 -2.57 18.16 -19.36
CA PRO A 384 -2.57 18.12 -17.91
C PRO A 384 -3.28 16.86 -17.39
N PRO A 385 -2.88 16.33 -16.23
CA PRO A 385 -3.61 15.25 -15.59
C PRO A 385 -5.02 15.72 -15.18
N LEU A 386 -5.98 14.80 -15.22
CA LEU A 386 -7.36 15.04 -14.85
C LEU A 386 -7.55 14.80 -13.35
N LEU A 387 -8.17 15.77 -12.68
CA LEU A 387 -8.57 15.68 -11.28
C LEU A 387 -9.81 14.78 -11.13
N SER A 388 -9.76 13.89 -10.13
CA SER A 388 -10.88 13.13 -9.59
C SER A 388 -11.01 13.47 -8.11
N THR A 389 -12.20 13.94 -7.71
CA THR A 389 -12.53 14.23 -6.31
C THR A 389 -13.32 13.06 -5.71
N PRO A 390 -13.19 12.79 -4.40
CA PRO A 390 -13.99 11.76 -3.74
C PRO A 390 -15.49 11.96 -3.93
N ASP A 391 -16.18 10.90 -4.35
CA ASP A 391 -17.63 10.73 -4.37
C ASP A 391 -18.00 9.49 -3.55
N PRO A 392 -17.98 9.59 -2.20
CA PRO A 392 -18.25 8.46 -1.31
C PRO A 392 -19.69 7.93 -1.43
N ALA A 393 -20.62 8.70 -1.98
CA ALA A 393 -21.99 8.24 -2.23
C ALA A 393 -22.08 7.27 -3.43
N GLY A 394 -21.01 7.13 -4.23
CA GLY A 394 -20.97 6.24 -5.39
C GLY A 394 -22.01 6.58 -6.46
N ALA A 395 -22.51 7.82 -6.47
CA ALA A 395 -23.55 8.25 -7.40
C ALA A 395 -23.00 8.27 -8.83
N VAL A 396 -21.73 8.63 -8.98
CA VAL A 396 -21.02 8.69 -10.26
C VAL A 396 -20.57 7.27 -10.66
N GLY A 397 -21.38 6.61 -11.48
CA GLY A 397 -21.12 5.25 -11.97
C GLY A 397 -22.14 4.20 -11.52
N SER A 398 -23.06 4.54 -10.62
CA SER A 398 -24.16 3.66 -10.22
C SER A 398 -25.19 3.47 -11.35
N TYR A 399 -25.81 2.30 -11.35
CA TYR A 399 -26.96 1.97 -12.19
C TYR A 399 -28.29 2.51 -11.62
N ASP A 400 -28.32 2.97 -10.37
CA ASP A 400 -29.53 3.44 -9.67
C ASP A 400 -30.31 4.51 -10.45
N PRO A 401 -29.67 5.57 -11.02
CA PRO A 401 -30.41 6.63 -11.73
C PRO A 401 -31.12 6.17 -13.01
N VAL A 402 -30.81 4.97 -13.51
CA VAL A 402 -31.35 4.40 -14.75
C VAL A 402 -32.02 3.05 -14.54
N ALA A 403 -32.20 2.62 -13.29
CA ALA A 403 -32.71 1.28 -12.96
C ALA A 403 -34.10 1.00 -13.58
N GLU A 404 -35.00 1.99 -13.57
CA GLU A 404 -36.32 1.86 -14.22
C GLU A 404 -36.22 1.72 -15.73
N LEU A 405 -35.39 2.55 -16.39
CA LEU A 405 -35.18 2.48 -17.83
C LEU A 405 -34.55 1.13 -18.22
N TYR A 406 -33.63 0.63 -17.39
CA TYR A 406 -33.01 -0.67 -17.58
C TYR A 406 -34.02 -1.81 -17.43
N ASP A 407 -34.87 -1.78 -16.38
CA ASP A 407 -35.93 -2.78 -16.19
C ASP A 407 -36.89 -2.81 -17.37
N ARG A 408 -37.28 -1.66 -17.93
CA ARG A 408 -38.13 -1.62 -19.13
C ARG A 408 -37.46 -2.28 -20.33
N ALA A 409 -36.21 -1.92 -20.60
CA ALA A 409 -35.47 -2.46 -21.74
C ALA A 409 -35.18 -3.97 -21.61
N TYR A 410 -34.93 -4.47 -20.40
CA TYR A 410 -34.56 -5.87 -20.18
C TYR A 410 -35.57 -6.65 -19.34
N ALA A 411 -36.84 -6.23 -19.35
CA ALA A 411 -37.92 -6.88 -18.61
C ALA A 411 -38.02 -8.38 -18.92
N ASP A 412 -37.83 -8.73 -20.20
CA ASP A 412 -37.62 -10.08 -20.70
C ASP A 412 -36.16 -10.22 -21.18
N ILE A 413 -35.33 -10.91 -20.41
CA ILE A 413 -33.91 -11.09 -20.72
C ILE A 413 -33.69 -11.86 -22.04
N ARG A 414 -34.72 -12.60 -22.53
CA ARG A 414 -34.66 -13.39 -23.77
C ARG A 414 -34.47 -12.52 -25.01
N VAL A 415 -34.54 -11.19 -24.91
CA VAL A 415 -34.07 -10.27 -25.96
C VAL A 415 -32.59 -10.49 -26.30
N ARG A 416 -31.79 -10.99 -25.33
CA ARG A 416 -30.40 -11.45 -25.50
C ARG A 416 -30.38 -12.91 -25.95
N GLY A 417 -30.94 -13.17 -27.13
CA GLY A 417 -31.30 -14.54 -27.53
C GLY A 417 -30.15 -15.55 -27.51
N THR A 418 -28.95 -15.17 -27.94
CA THR A 418 -27.80 -16.10 -27.98
C THR A 418 -27.22 -16.33 -26.59
N GLU A 419 -27.14 -15.30 -25.75
CA GLU A 419 -26.71 -15.40 -24.36
C GLU A 419 -27.70 -16.19 -23.50
N TRP A 420 -29.00 -15.91 -23.64
CA TRP A 420 -30.08 -16.64 -22.99
C TRP A 420 -30.05 -18.11 -23.36
N ARG A 421 -29.94 -18.44 -24.65
CA ARG A 421 -29.92 -19.83 -25.13
C ARG A 421 -28.79 -20.62 -24.47
N TRP A 422 -27.61 -20.03 -24.37
CA TRP A 422 -26.47 -20.67 -23.72
C TRP A 422 -26.75 -20.98 -22.24
N VAL A 423 -27.30 -20.02 -21.48
CA VAL A 423 -27.66 -20.26 -20.06
C VAL A 423 -28.80 -21.29 -19.95
N SER A 424 -29.84 -21.20 -20.79
CA SER A 424 -30.98 -22.12 -20.72
C SER A 424 -30.62 -23.55 -21.08
N GLU A 425 -29.73 -23.76 -22.05
CA GLU A 425 -29.22 -25.09 -22.40
C GLU A 425 -28.45 -25.68 -21.22
N ARG A 426 -27.56 -24.92 -20.59
CA ARG A 426 -26.82 -25.37 -19.39
C ARG A 426 -27.72 -25.67 -18.21
N ALA A 427 -28.74 -24.84 -18.00
CA ALA A 427 -29.71 -25.04 -16.94
C ALA A 427 -30.57 -26.30 -17.18
N ALA A 428 -30.87 -26.64 -18.43
CA ALA A 428 -31.53 -27.89 -18.79
C ALA A 428 -30.61 -29.11 -18.57
N ASP A 429 -29.35 -29.03 -19.00
CA ASP A 429 -28.35 -30.09 -18.85
C ASP A 429 -28.10 -30.40 -17.35
N ALA A 430 -27.80 -29.37 -16.55
CA ALA A 430 -27.56 -29.53 -15.11
C ALA A 430 -28.79 -30.07 -14.36
N ARG A 431 -30.00 -29.65 -14.75
CA ARG A 431 -31.25 -30.18 -14.19
C ARG A 431 -31.43 -31.66 -14.53
N ALA A 432 -31.11 -32.06 -15.76
CA ALA A 432 -31.20 -33.45 -16.19
C ALA A 432 -30.20 -34.33 -15.44
N GLU A 433 -28.96 -33.85 -15.28
CA GLU A 433 -27.90 -34.52 -14.54
C GLU A 433 -28.24 -34.71 -13.05
N LEU A 434 -28.76 -33.67 -12.39
CA LEU A 434 -29.15 -33.74 -10.98
C LEU A 434 -30.48 -34.47 -10.74
N GLY A 435 -31.29 -34.69 -11.77
CA GLY A 435 -32.63 -35.29 -11.66
C GLY A 435 -33.65 -34.44 -10.89
N ARG A 436 -33.33 -33.18 -10.57
CA ARG A 436 -34.18 -32.24 -9.82
C ARG A 436 -33.99 -30.81 -10.30
N ARG A 437 -34.92 -29.94 -9.91
CA ARG A 437 -34.81 -28.49 -10.16
C ARG A 437 -33.58 -27.89 -9.45
N LEU A 438 -33.08 -26.79 -10.01
CA LEU A 438 -31.82 -26.18 -9.61
C LEU A 438 -31.99 -25.15 -8.50
N ARG A 439 -31.04 -25.12 -7.58
CA ARG A 439 -30.84 -24.04 -6.60
C ARG A 439 -29.79 -23.08 -7.17
N VAL A 440 -30.18 -21.85 -7.49
CA VAL A 440 -29.32 -20.92 -8.25
C VAL A 440 -29.02 -19.65 -7.47
N LEU A 441 -27.76 -19.21 -7.50
CA LEU A 441 -27.34 -17.87 -7.11
C LEU A 441 -26.98 -17.06 -8.36
N GLU A 442 -27.52 -15.86 -8.50
CA GLU A 442 -27.08 -14.87 -9.50
C GLU A 442 -26.33 -13.73 -8.82
N ILE A 443 -25.05 -13.54 -9.14
CA ILE A 443 -24.23 -12.43 -8.63
C ILE A 443 -24.27 -11.27 -9.62
N GLY A 444 -24.66 -10.08 -9.14
CA GLY A 444 -24.98 -8.92 -9.98
C GLY A 444 -26.28 -9.13 -10.75
N CYS A 445 -27.36 -9.51 -10.05
CA CYS A 445 -28.63 -9.92 -10.67
C CYS A 445 -29.39 -8.77 -11.35
N GLY A 446 -28.97 -7.51 -11.15
CA GLY A 446 -29.65 -6.33 -11.66
C GLY A 446 -31.13 -6.34 -11.26
N THR A 447 -32.01 -6.22 -12.27
CA THR A 447 -33.46 -6.23 -12.05
C THR A 447 -34.04 -7.63 -11.89
N GLY A 448 -33.21 -8.69 -11.79
CA GLY A 448 -33.64 -10.08 -11.58
C GLY A 448 -34.29 -10.75 -12.80
N ALA A 449 -34.06 -10.22 -14.00
CA ALA A 449 -34.70 -10.69 -15.22
C ALA A 449 -34.29 -12.11 -15.61
N LEU A 450 -33.05 -12.51 -15.35
CA LEU A 450 -32.56 -13.86 -15.64
C LEU A 450 -33.21 -14.92 -14.74
N LEU A 451 -33.15 -14.73 -13.42
CA LEU A 451 -33.80 -15.65 -12.47
C LEU A 451 -35.31 -15.79 -12.74
N ARG A 452 -36.01 -14.71 -13.09
CA ARG A 452 -37.42 -14.81 -13.49
C ARG A 452 -37.63 -15.65 -14.74
N ALA A 453 -36.78 -15.49 -15.76
CA ALA A 453 -36.89 -16.28 -16.97
C ALA A 453 -36.61 -17.77 -16.70
N LEU A 454 -35.64 -18.11 -15.86
CA LEU A 454 -35.37 -19.48 -15.44
C LEU A 454 -36.51 -20.09 -14.60
N ASP A 455 -37.14 -19.29 -13.74
CA ASP A 455 -38.34 -19.68 -12.99
C ASP A 455 -39.54 -19.93 -13.93
N ASP A 456 -39.72 -19.10 -14.97
CA ASP A 456 -40.76 -19.30 -16.00
C ASP A 456 -40.59 -20.61 -16.79
N GLU A 457 -39.35 -21.03 -17.05
CA GLU A 457 -39.05 -22.34 -17.67
C GLU A 457 -39.21 -23.52 -16.68
N GLY A 458 -39.54 -23.25 -15.41
CA GLY A 458 -39.73 -24.26 -14.38
C GLY A 458 -38.44 -24.98 -13.97
N VAL A 459 -37.29 -24.36 -14.23
CA VAL A 459 -35.95 -24.93 -13.97
C VAL A 459 -35.55 -24.80 -12.51
N LEU A 460 -36.03 -23.77 -11.81
CA LEU A 460 -35.60 -23.41 -10.47
C LEU A 460 -36.41 -24.10 -9.36
N ASP A 461 -35.69 -24.65 -8.39
CA ASP A 461 -36.22 -24.97 -7.06
C ASP A 461 -36.33 -23.68 -6.26
N PHE A 462 -35.22 -22.94 -6.16
CA PHE A 462 -35.19 -21.55 -5.74
C PHE A 462 -34.07 -20.77 -6.44
N GLY A 463 -34.20 -19.45 -6.46
CA GLY A 463 -33.22 -18.51 -6.99
C GLY A 463 -32.92 -17.38 -6.03
N ILE A 464 -31.65 -17.09 -5.80
CA ILE A 464 -31.18 -15.96 -4.98
C ILE A 464 -30.42 -15.01 -5.91
N GLY A 465 -30.85 -13.76 -6.00
CA GLY A 465 -30.13 -12.71 -6.71
C GLY A 465 -29.48 -11.75 -5.73
N VAL A 466 -28.20 -11.45 -5.93
CA VAL A 466 -27.48 -10.41 -5.17
C VAL A 466 -27.00 -9.31 -6.10
N ASP A 467 -27.10 -8.06 -5.65
CA ASP A 467 -26.60 -6.89 -6.40
C ASP A 467 -26.21 -5.77 -5.42
N ILE A 468 -25.33 -4.87 -5.83
CA ILE A 468 -24.96 -3.69 -5.04
C ILE A 468 -25.96 -2.53 -5.26
N SER A 469 -26.60 -2.48 -6.43
CA SER A 469 -27.50 -1.41 -6.84
C SER A 469 -28.87 -1.56 -6.18
N SER A 470 -29.13 -0.66 -5.22
CA SER A 470 -30.40 -0.59 -4.50
C SER A 470 -31.59 -0.36 -5.46
N GLY A 471 -31.41 0.49 -6.48
CA GLY A 471 -32.41 0.78 -7.49
C GLY A 471 -32.75 -0.44 -8.34
N MET A 472 -31.75 -1.24 -8.72
CA MET A 472 -31.94 -2.48 -9.46
C MET A 472 -32.68 -3.54 -8.62
N LEU A 473 -32.28 -3.73 -7.36
CA LEU A 473 -32.94 -4.65 -6.43
C LEU A 473 -34.39 -4.26 -6.14
N ASN A 474 -34.71 -2.96 -6.09
CA ASN A 474 -36.08 -2.49 -5.94
C ASN A 474 -36.95 -2.94 -7.14
N GLN A 475 -36.44 -2.87 -8.37
CA GLN A 475 -37.13 -3.41 -9.54
C GLN A 475 -37.25 -4.94 -9.47
N ALA A 476 -36.17 -5.64 -9.06
CA ALA A 476 -36.16 -7.09 -8.91
C ALA A 476 -37.23 -7.59 -7.94
N ARG A 477 -37.32 -6.98 -6.75
CA ARG A 477 -38.34 -7.28 -5.73
C ARG A 477 -39.75 -6.95 -6.23
N LYS A 478 -39.95 -5.80 -6.89
CA LYS A 478 -41.24 -5.40 -7.46
C LYS A 478 -41.75 -6.40 -8.51
N ARG A 479 -40.86 -6.87 -9.39
CA ARG A 479 -41.17 -7.86 -10.44
C ARG A 479 -41.27 -9.28 -9.89
N GLY A 480 -40.56 -9.58 -8.81
CA GLY A 480 -40.53 -10.89 -8.14
C GLY A 480 -41.60 -11.07 -7.05
N ARG A 481 -42.38 -10.05 -6.70
CA ARG A 481 -43.32 -10.06 -5.55
C ARG A 481 -44.27 -11.28 -5.47
N HIS A 482 -44.60 -11.87 -6.60
CA HIS A 482 -45.53 -13.01 -6.71
C HIS A 482 -44.82 -14.34 -6.97
N ARG A 483 -43.49 -14.38 -6.84
CA ARG A 483 -42.64 -15.54 -7.09
C ARG A 483 -41.93 -15.93 -5.80
N SER A 484 -42.56 -16.80 -5.01
CA SER A 484 -42.06 -17.22 -3.69
C SER A 484 -40.70 -17.93 -3.71
N ARG A 485 -40.26 -18.41 -4.88
CA ARG A 485 -38.97 -19.07 -5.11
C ARG A 485 -37.80 -18.11 -5.30
N LEU A 486 -38.07 -16.83 -5.51
CA LEU A 486 -37.03 -15.84 -5.81
C LEU A 486 -36.81 -14.90 -4.63
N ARG A 487 -35.54 -14.70 -4.26
CA ARG A 487 -35.12 -13.76 -3.22
C ARG A 487 -34.05 -12.82 -3.77
N PHE A 488 -34.09 -11.56 -3.36
CA PHE A 488 -33.19 -10.52 -3.85
C PHE A 488 -32.61 -9.69 -2.69
N THR A 489 -31.29 -9.76 -2.51
CA THR A 489 -30.58 -9.19 -1.35
C THR A 489 -29.47 -8.25 -1.80
N ALA A 490 -29.23 -7.19 -1.02
CA ALA A 490 -28.11 -6.28 -1.27
C ALA A 490 -26.82 -6.88 -0.72
N VAL A 491 -25.76 -6.87 -1.52
CA VAL A 491 -24.41 -7.27 -1.11
C VAL A 491 -23.44 -6.22 -1.59
N ASP A 492 -22.60 -5.74 -0.68
CA ASP A 492 -21.46 -4.87 -0.98
C ASP A 492 -20.18 -5.55 -0.50
N GLY A 493 -19.36 -5.97 -1.45
CA GLY A 493 -18.16 -6.76 -1.20
C GLY A 493 -18.27 -8.24 -1.59
N PRO A 494 -17.22 -9.03 -1.34
CA PRO A 494 -17.14 -10.40 -1.82
C PRO A 494 -17.92 -11.40 -0.96
N GLN A 495 -18.17 -11.08 0.31
CA GLN A 495 -18.81 -11.98 1.26
C GLN A 495 -20.30 -12.16 0.96
N LEU A 496 -20.73 -13.40 0.84
CA LEU A 496 -22.12 -13.77 0.57
C LEU A 496 -22.78 -14.27 1.85
N ASP A 497 -23.91 -13.65 2.22
CA ASP A 497 -24.74 -14.11 3.34
C ASP A 497 -25.57 -15.35 2.94
N LEU A 498 -24.85 -16.45 2.71
CA LEU A 498 -25.37 -17.75 2.34
C LEU A 498 -24.60 -18.84 3.08
N PRO A 499 -25.25 -19.95 3.46
CA PRO A 499 -24.56 -21.11 3.99
C PRO A 499 -23.59 -21.73 2.98
N ASP A 500 -22.65 -22.53 3.49
CA ASP A 500 -21.85 -23.42 2.68
C ASP A 500 -22.75 -24.44 1.97
N ASP A 501 -22.33 -24.92 0.79
CA ASP A 501 -23.02 -25.99 0.02
C ASP A 501 -24.50 -25.71 -0.33
N HIS A 502 -24.89 -24.45 -0.38
CA HIS A 502 -26.28 -24.04 -0.46
C HIS A 502 -26.89 -24.08 -1.87
N VAL A 503 -26.10 -23.81 -2.91
CA VAL A 503 -26.58 -23.68 -4.30
C VAL A 503 -25.88 -24.65 -5.25
N ASP A 504 -26.57 -25.06 -6.31
CA ASP A 504 -26.02 -25.97 -7.33
C ASP A 504 -25.25 -25.20 -8.41
N VAL A 505 -25.70 -23.99 -8.72
CA VAL A 505 -25.13 -23.15 -9.79
C VAL A 505 -25.00 -21.71 -9.32
N VAL A 506 -23.84 -21.10 -9.56
CA VAL A 506 -23.66 -19.65 -9.50
C VAL A 506 -23.58 -19.10 -10.92
N ILE A 507 -24.32 -18.03 -11.20
CA ILE A 507 -24.34 -17.34 -12.49
C ILE A 507 -23.87 -15.89 -12.30
N CYS A 508 -22.90 -15.47 -13.10
CA CYS A 508 -22.53 -14.06 -13.25
C CYS A 508 -22.90 -13.62 -14.68
N PHE A 509 -24.04 -12.95 -14.83
CA PHE A 509 -24.57 -12.55 -16.14
C PHE A 509 -24.38 -11.04 -16.36
N LEU A 510 -23.35 -10.70 -17.15
CA LEU A 510 -22.88 -9.35 -17.48
C LEU A 510 -22.34 -8.54 -16.29
N SER A 511 -22.05 -9.22 -15.18
CA SER A 511 -21.63 -8.63 -13.90
C SER A 511 -20.19 -8.96 -13.49
N PHE A 512 -19.59 -10.03 -14.01
CA PHE A 512 -18.30 -10.56 -13.54
C PHE A 512 -17.14 -9.54 -13.63
N ARG A 513 -17.21 -8.62 -14.60
CA ARG A 513 -16.24 -7.52 -14.79
C ARG A 513 -16.11 -6.57 -13.60
N TYR A 514 -17.15 -6.48 -12.76
CA TYR A 514 -17.21 -5.57 -11.62
C TYR A 514 -16.67 -6.20 -10.35
N LEU A 515 -16.52 -7.53 -10.33
CA LEU A 515 -16.18 -8.28 -9.13
C LEU A 515 -14.68 -8.28 -8.87
N ASP A 516 -14.31 -8.34 -7.59
CA ASP A 516 -12.97 -8.76 -7.21
C ASP A 516 -12.90 -10.28 -7.29
N TRP A 517 -12.21 -10.77 -8.32
CA TRP A 517 -12.37 -12.15 -8.77
C TRP A 517 -11.92 -13.18 -7.74
N ASP A 518 -10.85 -12.92 -6.98
CA ASP A 518 -10.32 -13.93 -6.04
C ASP A 518 -11.11 -14.05 -4.74
N PRO A 519 -11.41 -12.95 -4.04
CA PRO A 519 -12.30 -13.00 -2.89
C PRO A 519 -13.68 -13.57 -3.27
N VAL A 520 -14.26 -13.17 -4.41
CA VAL A 520 -15.56 -13.71 -4.82
C VAL A 520 -15.47 -15.18 -5.25
N MET A 521 -14.36 -15.62 -5.86
CA MET A 521 -14.19 -17.04 -6.25
C MET A 521 -14.12 -17.94 -5.01
N ALA A 522 -13.47 -17.49 -3.93
CA ALA A 522 -13.48 -18.22 -2.66
C ALA A 522 -14.91 -18.39 -2.13
N GLU A 523 -15.71 -17.32 -2.15
CA GLU A 523 -17.11 -17.35 -1.73
C GLU A 523 -17.99 -18.20 -2.66
N ILE A 524 -17.79 -18.13 -3.98
CA ILE A 524 -18.46 -18.99 -4.97
C ILE A 524 -18.21 -20.47 -4.65
N ARG A 525 -16.97 -20.86 -4.37
CA ARG A 525 -16.63 -22.25 -3.99
C ARG A 525 -17.28 -22.65 -2.68
N ARG A 526 -17.33 -21.75 -1.70
CA ARG A 526 -17.95 -22.00 -0.40
C ARG A 526 -19.44 -22.29 -0.54
N VAL A 527 -20.18 -21.44 -1.24
CA VAL A 527 -21.65 -21.54 -1.37
C VAL A 527 -22.12 -22.61 -2.37
N LEU A 528 -21.30 -22.98 -3.35
CA LEU A 528 -21.63 -24.08 -4.27
C LEU A 528 -21.63 -25.41 -3.53
N ALA A 529 -22.65 -26.25 -3.71
CA ALA A 529 -22.63 -27.63 -3.26
C ALA A 529 -21.49 -28.43 -3.94
N PRO A 530 -21.03 -29.56 -3.38
CA PRO A 530 -20.08 -30.43 -4.07
C PRO A 530 -20.58 -30.81 -5.47
N GLY A 531 -19.74 -30.60 -6.48
CA GLY A 531 -20.10 -30.80 -7.89
C GLY A 531 -20.87 -29.64 -8.55
N GLY A 532 -21.12 -28.55 -7.80
CA GLY A 532 -21.75 -27.34 -8.32
C GLY A 532 -20.90 -26.59 -9.34
N GLN A 533 -21.51 -25.68 -10.09
CA GLN A 533 -20.90 -25.05 -11.27
C GLN A 533 -20.97 -23.52 -11.24
N LEU A 534 -19.95 -22.86 -11.80
CA LEU A 534 -19.93 -21.43 -12.07
C LEU A 534 -20.11 -21.18 -13.57
N TRP A 535 -21.12 -20.37 -13.92
CA TRP A 535 -21.35 -19.89 -15.27
C TRP A 535 -21.14 -18.39 -15.36
N VAL A 536 -20.31 -17.94 -16.28
CA VAL A 536 -20.05 -16.52 -16.51
C VAL A 536 -20.41 -16.19 -17.96
N VAL A 537 -21.29 -15.21 -18.15
CA VAL A 537 -21.55 -14.61 -19.46
C VAL A 537 -21.20 -13.14 -19.34
N ASP A 538 -20.18 -12.67 -20.06
CA ASP A 538 -19.71 -11.31 -19.86
C ASP A 538 -19.17 -10.64 -21.11
N MET A 539 -19.13 -9.31 -21.11
CA MET A 539 -18.64 -8.53 -22.25
C MET A 539 -17.20 -8.07 -22.05
N VAL A 540 -16.39 -8.21 -23.09
CA VAL A 540 -14.98 -7.81 -23.11
C VAL A 540 -14.69 -6.87 -24.28
N GLU A 541 -13.71 -5.98 -24.12
CA GLU A 541 -13.25 -5.07 -25.18
C GLU A 541 -12.14 -5.74 -26.01
N HIS A 542 -12.41 -6.00 -27.28
CA HIS A 542 -11.40 -6.47 -28.23
C HIS A 542 -11.86 -6.27 -29.68
N PRO A 543 -11.05 -5.63 -30.56
CA PRO A 543 -11.39 -5.50 -31.98
C PRO A 543 -11.59 -6.88 -32.63
N ILE A 544 -12.55 -6.98 -33.54
CA ILE A 544 -12.87 -8.23 -34.25
C ILE A 544 -11.73 -8.66 -35.17
N ARG A 545 -11.44 -9.96 -35.20
CA ARG A 545 -10.50 -10.56 -36.16
C ARG A 545 -11.23 -10.99 -37.43
N VAL A 546 -10.53 -11.06 -38.56
CA VAL A 546 -11.12 -11.48 -39.86
C VAL A 546 -11.82 -12.85 -39.75
N ARG A 547 -11.24 -13.80 -39.01
CA ARG A 547 -11.82 -15.13 -38.78
C ARG A 547 -13.15 -15.13 -38.01
N GLU A 548 -13.48 -14.03 -37.32
CA GLU A 548 -14.68 -13.87 -36.49
C GLU A 548 -15.80 -13.11 -37.24
N LEU A 549 -15.59 -12.71 -38.50
CA LEU A 549 -16.60 -12.06 -39.34
C LEU A 549 -17.93 -12.83 -39.42
N PRO A 550 -17.97 -14.18 -39.50
CA PRO A 550 -19.24 -14.91 -39.49
C PRO A 550 -20.04 -14.66 -38.21
N VAL A 551 -19.37 -14.58 -37.05
CA VAL A 551 -20.02 -14.30 -35.76
C VAL A 551 -20.53 -12.87 -35.70
N LEU A 552 -19.76 -11.90 -36.22
CA LEU A 552 -20.19 -10.51 -36.33
C LEU A 552 -21.47 -10.37 -37.17
N VAL A 553 -21.47 -10.97 -38.36
CA VAL A 553 -22.62 -10.90 -39.28
C VAL A 553 -23.85 -11.56 -38.65
N ARG A 554 -23.70 -12.75 -38.05
CA ARG A 554 -24.79 -13.42 -37.33
C ARG A 554 -25.33 -12.55 -36.20
N SER A 555 -24.44 -11.97 -35.38
CA SER A 555 -24.82 -11.12 -34.24
C SER A 555 -25.56 -9.86 -34.67
N ALA A 556 -25.12 -9.24 -35.79
CA ALA A 556 -25.78 -8.07 -36.36
C ALA A 556 -27.17 -8.40 -36.91
N LEU A 557 -27.30 -9.52 -37.63
CA LEU A 557 -28.60 -9.99 -38.14
C LEU A 557 -29.57 -10.33 -37.00
N GLU A 558 -29.10 -11.00 -35.96
CA GLU A 558 -29.89 -11.29 -34.76
C GLU A 558 -30.36 -10.00 -34.06
N HIS A 559 -29.46 -9.02 -33.87
CA HIS A 559 -29.84 -7.72 -33.31
C HIS A 559 -30.94 -7.03 -34.10
N VAL A 560 -30.82 -7.00 -35.43
CA VAL A 560 -31.83 -6.41 -36.31
C VAL A 560 -33.15 -7.17 -36.21
N ARG A 561 -33.10 -8.51 -36.23
CA ARG A 561 -34.30 -9.36 -36.10
C ARG A 561 -35.01 -9.13 -34.76
N THR A 562 -34.28 -9.15 -33.65
CA THR A 562 -34.85 -8.91 -32.31
C THR A 562 -35.51 -7.53 -32.23
N ARG A 563 -34.84 -6.48 -32.70
CA ARG A 563 -35.39 -5.11 -32.68
C ARG A 563 -36.65 -4.98 -33.55
N ARG A 564 -36.70 -5.67 -34.70
CA ARG A 564 -37.89 -5.67 -35.56
C ARG A 564 -39.05 -6.47 -34.96
N ALA A 565 -38.75 -7.64 -34.38
CA ALA A 565 -39.76 -8.49 -33.75
C ALA A 565 -40.30 -7.93 -32.43
N ARG A 566 -39.52 -7.06 -31.76
CA ARG A 566 -39.84 -6.48 -30.44
C ARG A 566 -39.70 -4.95 -30.48
N PRO A 567 -40.66 -4.23 -31.09
CA PRO A 567 -40.56 -2.78 -31.26
C PRO A 567 -40.52 -2.02 -29.92
N GLN A 568 -41.25 -2.49 -28.90
CA GLN A 568 -41.22 -1.90 -27.56
C GLN A 568 -39.81 -1.98 -26.94
N PHE A 569 -39.14 -3.14 -27.05
CA PHE A 569 -37.75 -3.29 -26.63
C PHE A 569 -36.83 -2.29 -27.33
N ALA A 570 -36.99 -2.10 -28.64
CA ALA A 570 -36.17 -1.14 -29.39
C ALA A 570 -36.40 0.31 -28.90
N ALA A 571 -37.64 0.68 -28.58
CA ALA A 571 -37.97 1.98 -28.01
C ALA A 571 -37.37 2.17 -26.61
N ASP A 572 -37.54 1.19 -25.71
CA ASP A 572 -37.03 1.25 -24.34
C ASP A 572 -35.50 1.26 -24.30
N LEU A 573 -34.85 0.44 -25.14
CA LEU A 573 -33.39 0.45 -25.28
C LEU A 573 -32.87 1.80 -25.78
N THR A 574 -33.61 2.45 -26.69
CA THR A 574 -33.25 3.79 -27.19
C THR A 574 -33.41 4.84 -26.08
N ALA A 575 -34.49 4.78 -25.30
CA ALA A 575 -34.69 5.65 -24.15
C ALA A 575 -33.57 5.50 -23.10
N LEU A 576 -33.21 4.26 -22.76
CA LEU A 576 -32.10 3.95 -21.86
C LEU A 576 -30.77 4.52 -22.37
N THR A 577 -30.38 4.14 -23.59
CA THR A 577 -29.06 4.48 -24.15
C THR A 577 -28.88 5.96 -24.50
N SER A 578 -30.00 6.68 -24.66
CA SER A 578 -29.98 8.13 -24.90
C SER A 578 -29.99 8.95 -23.61
N HIS A 579 -30.30 8.33 -22.46
CA HIS A 579 -30.39 9.03 -21.18
C HIS A 579 -29.00 9.55 -20.73
N PRO A 580 -28.90 10.81 -20.25
CA PRO A 580 -27.62 11.38 -19.80
C PRO A 580 -26.94 10.54 -18.72
N ALA A 581 -27.69 10.07 -17.71
CA ALA A 581 -27.13 9.27 -16.63
C ALA A 581 -26.60 7.90 -17.11
N TRP A 582 -27.17 7.32 -18.17
CA TRP A 582 -26.63 6.10 -18.77
C TRP A 582 -25.27 6.35 -19.43
N ARG A 583 -25.16 7.46 -20.17
CA ARG A 583 -23.91 7.86 -20.83
C ARG A 583 -22.82 8.19 -19.81
N GLU A 584 -23.19 8.83 -18.71
CA GLU A 584 -22.28 9.12 -17.61
C GLU A 584 -21.84 7.85 -16.91
N MET A 585 -22.78 6.98 -16.53
CA MET A 585 -22.49 5.66 -15.94
C MET A 585 -21.51 4.84 -16.80
N LEU A 586 -21.66 4.84 -18.12
CA LEU A 586 -20.74 4.12 -19.03
C LEU A 586 -19.32 4.70 -19.09
N ARG A 587 -19.12 5.98 -18.72
CA ARG A 587 -17.77 6.57 -18.66
C ARG A 587 -16.99 6.09 -17.45
N HIS A 588 -17.72 5.76 -16.38
CA HIS A 588 -17.15 5.32 -15.13
C HIS A 588 -17.10 3.80 -15.04
N ASN A 589 -17.92 3.03 -15.73
CA ASN A 589 -17.88 1.58 -15.60
C ASN A 589 -16.80 0.90 -16.47
N PRO A 590 -15.97 0.01 -15.90
CA PRO A 590 -14.88 -0.62 -16.64
C PRO A 590 -15.41 -1.67 -17.62
N ILE A 591 -14.72 -1.77 -18.75
CA ILE A 591 -14.78 -2.95 -19.62
C ILE A 591 -13.39 -3.57 -19.59
N ARG A 592 -13.31 -4.80 -19.09
CA ARG A 592 -12.08 -5.59 -19.03
C ARG A 592 -11.71 -6.13 -20.41
N ALA A 593 -10.42 -6.38 -20.62
CA ALA A 593 -9.92 -6.94 -21.86
C ALA A 593 -10.10 -8.47 -21.90
N GLU A 594 -10.23 -9.04 -23.10
CA GLU A 594 -10.42 -10.50 -23.27
C GLU A 594 -9.27 -11.33 -22.68
N HIS A 595 -8.03 -10.82 -22.73
CA HIS A 595 -6.87 -11.55 -22.24
C HIS A 595 -6.86 -11.69 -20.71
N GLU A 596 -7.43 -10.74 -19.96
CA GLU A 596 -7.61 -10.83 -18.51
C GLU A 596 -8.49 -12.03 -18.16
N TYR A 597 -9.62 -12.20 -18.87
CA TYR A 597 -10.53 -13.34 -18.67
C TYR A 597 -9.83 -14.66 -19.02
N ARG A 598 -9.12 -14.70 -20.16
CA ARG A 598 -8.39 -15.90 -20.59
C ARG A 598 -7.36 -16.33 -19.56
N TRP A 599 -6.55 -15.38 -19.09
CA TRP A 599 -5.53 -15.65 -18.09
C TRP A 599 -6.15 -16.10 -16.76
N TYR A 600 -7.19 -15.40 -16.29
CA TYR A 600 -7.83 -15.68 -15.00
C TYR A 600 -8.49 -17.06 -14.96
N PHE A 601 -9.25 -17.40 -15.99
CA PHE A 601 -9.90 -18.70 -16.06
C PHE A 601 -8.92 -19.82 -16.37
N ALA A 602 -7.95 -19.62 -17.27
CA ALA A 602 -6.98 -20.68 -17.58
C ALA A 602 -6.08 -21.05 -16.38
N SER A 603 -5.79 -20.10 -15.49
CA SER A 603 -5.00 -20.35 -14.28
C SER A 603 -5.77 -21.12 -13.20
N ARG A 604 -7.10 -21.04 -13.16
CA ARG A 604 -7.95 -21.73 -12.17
C ARG A 604 -8.62 -23.00 -12.69
N PHE A 605 -8.84 -23.05 -13.99
CA PHE A 605 -9.57 -24.12 -14.66
C PHE A 605 -8.75 -24.58 -15.88
N PRO A 606 -7.63 -25.31 -15.66
CA PRO A 606 -6.81 -25.81 -16.76
C PRO A 606 -7.65 -26.63 -17.74
N GLY A 607 -7.60 -26.25 -19.02
CA GLY A 607 -8.37 -26.90 -20.10
C GLY A 607 -9.76 -26.32 -20.36
N ALA A 608 -10.31 -25.50 -19.46
CA ALA A 608 -11.59 -24.82 -19.71
C ALA A 608 -11.43 -23.72 -20.77
N GLN A 609 -12.44 -23.56 -21.64
CA GLN A 609 -12.39 -22.63 -22.77
C GLN A 609 -13.45 -21.54 -22.67
N LEU A 610 -13.01 -20.29 -22.89
CA LEU A 610 -13.91 -19.16 -23.13
C LEU A 610 -14.54 -19.25 -24.52
N ARG A 611 -15.87 -19.31 -24.57
CA ARG A 611 -16.66 -19.38 -25.81
C ARG A 611 -17.14 -18.01 -26.23
N LEU A 612 -16.88 -17.61 -27.47
CA LEU A 612 -17.46 -16.40 -28.05
C LEU A 612 -18.94 -16.65 -28.41
N LEU A 613 -19.85 -15.86 -27.83
CA LEU A 613 -21.29 -15.95 -28.09
C LEU A 613 -21.73 -14.96 -29.17
N THR A 614 -21.50 -13.66 -28.92
CA THR A 614 -21.87 -12.56 -29.81
C THR A 614 -20.73 -11.55 -29.93
N ALA A 615 -20.73 -10.78 -31.02
CA ALA A 615 -19.71 -9.77 -31.27
C ALA A 615 -20.29 -8.52 -31.98
N THR A 616 -19.74 -7.36 -31.63
CA THR A 616 -19.91 -6.07 -32.30
C THR A 616 -18.52 -5.56 -32.72
N PRO A 617 -18.40 -4.54 -33.58
CA PRO A 617 -17.09 -4.06 -34.05
C PRO A 617 -16.06 -3.77 -32.94
N SER A 618 -16.53 -3.37 -31.75
CA SER A 618 -15.69 -3.00 -30.61
C SER A 618 -15.80 -3.93 -29.39
N GLN A 619 -16.82 -4.80 -29.31
CA GLN A 619 -17.12 -5.58 -28.10
C GLN A 619 -17.45 -7.04 -28.42
N ARG A 620 -17.22 -7.92 -27.46
CA ARG A 620 -17.53 -9.35 -27.55
C ARG A 620 -18.26 -9.80 -26.29
N VAL A 621 -19.20 -10.71 -26.41
CA VAL A 621 -19.77 -11.42 -25.26
C VAL A 621 -19.21 -12.83 -25.24
N MET A 622 -18.55 -13.17 -24.14
CA MET A 622 -17.92 -14.46 -23.89
C MET A 622 -18.74 -15.22 -22.85
N ALA A 623 -18.75 -16.54 -22.99
CA ALA A 623 -19.28 -17.46 -22.01
C ALA A 623 -18.17 -18.34 -21.45
N PHE A 624 -18.26 -18.65 -20.17
CA PHE A 624 -17.40 -19.56 -19.43
C PHE A 624 -18.26 -20.48 -18.58
N ASP A 625 -17.85 -21.73 -18.52
CA ASP A 625 -18.44 -22.77 -17.69
C ASP A 625 -17.28 -23.46 -16.99
N SER A 626 -17.30 -23.47 -15.65
CA SER A 626 -16.25 -24.13 -14.87
C SER A 626 -16.30 -25.65 -14.97
N GLY A 627 -17.46 -26.22 -15.35
CA GLY A 627 -17.79 -27.59 -14.98
C GLY A 627 -17.94 -27.73 -13.46
N PRO A 628 -17.98 -28.97 -12.93
CA PRO A 628 -17.97 -29.24 -11.50
C PRO A 628 -16.78 -28.58 -10.82
N LEU A 629 -17.04 -27.83 -9.76
CA LEU A 629 -16.04 -27.06 -9.05
C LEU A 629 -15.63 -27.79 -7.76
N ASP A 630 -14.35 -28.13 -7.65
CA ASP A 630 -13.80 -28.77 -6.46
C ASP A 630 -13.79 -27.82 -5.26
N LYS A 631 -14.00 -28.41 -4.08
CA LYS A 631 -13.92 -27.70 -2.81
C LYS A 631 -12.48 -27.35 -2.45
N GLY A 632 -12.30 -26.18 -1.82
CA GLY A 632 -11.00 -25.73 -1.33
C GLY A 632 -10.78 -24.23 -1.51
N LEU A 633 -9.65 -23.76 -1.00
CA LEU A 633 -9.25 -22.35 -1.10
C LEU A 633 -8.78 -22.01 -2.53
N THR A 634 -9.15 -20.82 -3.00
CA THR A 634 -8.56 -20.24 -4.21
C THR A 634 -7.26 -19.59 -3.81
N ALA A 635 -6.13 -20.09 -4.35
CA ALA A 635 -4.87 -19.40 -4.19
C ALA A 635 -5.02 -17.97 -4.74
N PRO A 636 -4.75 -16.93 -3.94
CA PRO A 636 -4.77 -15.56 -4.44
C PRO A 636 -3.76 -15.45 -5.58
N LEU A 637 -4.18 -14.95 -6.73
CA LEU A 637 -3.22 -14.48 -7.71
C LEU A 637 -3.09 -12.98 -7.57
N THR A 638 -1.85 -12.52 -7.71
CA THR A 638 -1.60 -11.14 -8.07
C THR A 638 -2.35 -10.84 -9.37
N TYR A 639 -3.21 -9.81 -9.32
CA TYR A 639 -4.00 -9.38 -10.46
C TYR A 639 -3.05 -9.07 -11.65
N PRO A 640 -3.36 -9.51 -12.89
CA PRO A 640 -2.43 -9.43 -14.02
C PRO A 640 -2.33 -8.05 -14.68
#